data_AF-A0A7X4HDP1-F1
#
_entry.id   AF-A0A7X4HDP1-F1
#
_cell.length_a   1.000
_cell.length_b   1.000
_cell.length_c   1.000
_cell.angle_alpha   90.00
_cell.angle_beta   90.00
_cell.angle_gamma   90.00
#
_symmetry.space_group_name_H-M   'P 1'
#
loop_
_entity.id
_entity.type
_entity.pdbx_description
1 polymer ?
#
loop_
_entity_poly.entity_id
_entity_poly.type
_entity_poly.pdbx_seq_one_letter_code
_entity_poly.pdbx_strand_id
1 'polypeptide(L)'
;MGISSPGIGSNGLDVNAIITKLMAVESAPLATMDKKSASYLAKVTAFGSLSGALSTFQSSLTSLTSLSSFQALSSTSSDTAILTGSATSKAQPGNYKVDISQIAQAQTLASGGYKTAATTIGVGGKTTINIQLGTLAGGSFGLSGSTLGAGVLTGGITPGALSINGTAILTDGSTRSAKLLADAINAKSTTTGVSATAAPTVTSATLFGSGGASTFGAVDTSGGGSYALSVGGVQLASQEAGAGGAIDAASLDSLLGGSNSVTQALHNANITFTGTAAAGDLKFSNADGSNLAVTETVSGAVTGGIGNSGTANTGSNTIASSSISLVSANGTQINVGGSNPTAAGLAAGIGGAYQGAAFTQDGTRSSGNIVIDSTNNTLQGIRDAINKANFGVTASIVSDGSTGTPFHLVLNSSATGANSNMKISLSGDGADPADPAIVALLGYDPAGAQNLSQKTAAQDTKAVVNGIAVTSSSGSITGALEGISLTAGKVGSATLTVARDTSTITTSINGFVKAYNDLNNQIKGLNGYNAETKTGGVLLGDSTVQTLQSQLRKQLTGAITGLEGSKLTSLSQVGIAFQKDGSLALDSGKLQKAITSNFNDIAGLFAAVGRASDSNVSFVSATSQTKAGDYEIEISRLATQGALTSAAALPATTVIAADTTWTVKLNDTLPSNGNNTATVKLTAGSYTPEALATLLQASINGTTRFSDAGSTVAVKVNDDGTLALSSTKYGGKSNITLTSETGTAVADIFGAATSVDGLDVAGTIGGYAATGDGQNLTGAPGAATAGLKLEIKGDTIGSRGTIGFSQGYAYQMDNLAKTYLGGTGILSGRTKGLNNSVQDIGKQKDAFNAKLVDIEARYRKQYTALDTTLSSLSTTASFLAQQFAALSK
;
A
#
# COMPACT_ATOMS: atom_id res chain seq x y z
N MET A 1 -74.50 53.17 -62.30
CA MET A 1 -75.60 52.20 -62.51
C MET A 1 -75.44 51.62 -63.91
N GLY A 2 -74.96 50.39 -64.00
CA GLY A 2 -74.53 49.77 -65.25
C GLY A 2 -73.82 48.47 -64.93
N ILE A 3 -74.63 47.46 -64.59
CA ILE A 3 -74.26 46.06 -64.46
C ILE A 3 -73.73 45.57 -65.82
N SER A 4 -72.43 45.28 -65.90
CA SER A 4 -71.87 44.44 -66.94
C SER A 4 -71.41 43.13 -66.28
N SER A 5 -72.08 42.05 -66.67
CA SER A 5 -71.72 40.67 -66.38
C SER A 5 -70.77 40.18 -67.47
N PRO A 6 -69.52 39.80 -67.13
CA PRO A 6 -68.73 38.89 -67.94
C PRO A 6 -68.63 37.54 -67.21
N GLY A 7 -69.17 36.48 -67.83
CA GLY A 7 -68.77 35.11 -67.52
C GLY A 7 -69.86 34.18 -66.99
N ILE A 8 -71.05 34.19 -67.61
CA ILE A 8 -71.92 33.01 -67.63
C ILE A 8 -71.31 32.09 -68.69
N GLY A 9 -70.41 31.20 -68.28
CA GLY A 9 -69.65 30.40 -69.24
C GLY A 9 -68.74 29.32 -68.65
N SER A 10 -69.12 28.71 -67.51
CA SER A 10 -68.65 27.40 -66.98
C SER A 10 -68.97 27.16 -65.48
N ASN A 11 -70.04 27.75 -64.93
CA ASN A 11 -70.12 28.02 -63.48
C ASN A 11 -71.03 27.06 -62.69
N GLY A 12 -70.54 25.86 -62.38
CA GLY A 12 -70.94 25.19 -61.13
C GLY A 12 -70.37 25.96 -59.93
N LEU A 13 -71.04 25.97 -58.79
CA LEU A 13 -70.44 26.51 -57.55
C LEU A 13 -69.09 25.83 -57.34
N ASP A 14 -67.99 26.58 -57.12
CA ASP A 14 -66.71 25.98 -56.71
C ASP A 14 -66.82 25.53 -55.24
N VAL A 15 -67.53 24.42 -55.06
CA VAL A 15 -67.84 23.80 -53.77
C VAL A 15 -66.54 23.43 -53.05
N ASN A 16 -65.50 23.04 -53.78
CA ASN A 16 -64.21 22.70 -53.19
C ASN A 16 -63.52 23.93 -52.58
N ALA A 17 -63.50 25.07 -53.28
CA ALA A 17 -62.94 26.30 -52.74
C ALA A 17 -63.74 26.85 -51.54
N ILE A 18 -65.07 26.76 -51.57
CA ILE A 18 -65.93 27.20 -50.46
C ILE A 18 -65.74 26.33 -49.23
N ILE A 19 -65.77 25.00 -49.39
CA ILE A 19 -65.55 24.06 -48.28
C ILE A 19 -64.16 24.23 -47.69
N THR A 20 -63.13 24.42 -48.52
CA THR A 20 -61.75 24.67 -48.03
C THR A 20 -61.70 25.93 -47.16
N LYS A 21 -62.37 27.03 -47.55
CA LYS A 21 -62.43 28.26 -46.73
C LYS A 21 -63.21 28.07 -45.43
N LEU A 22 -64.30 27.31 -45.46
CA LEU A 22 -65.07 26.98 -44.24
C LEU A 22 -64.26 26.11 -43.28
N MET A 23 -63.60 25.07 -43.81
CA MET A 23 -62.71 24.20 -43.03
C MET A 23 -61.52 24.97 -42.45
N ALA A 24 -60.99 25.97 -43.16
CA ALA A 24 -59.94 26.85 -42.62
C ALA A 24 -60.40 27.63 -41.37
N VAL A 25 -61.66 28.10 -41.35
CA VAL A 25 -62.25 28.76 -40.17
C VAL A 25 -62.53 27.75 -39.05
N GLU A 26 -63.12 26.60 -39.38
CA GLU A 26 -63.45 25.54 -38.42
C GLU A 26 -62.18 24.96 -37.75
N SER A 27 -61.04 24.93 -38.45
CA SER A 27 -59.76 24.46 -37.92
C SER A 27 -59.00 25.48 -37.05
N ALA A 28 -59.43 26.74 -36.98
CA ALA A 28 -58.75 27.80 -36.22
C ALA A 28 -58.46 27.48 -34.72
N PRO A 29 -59.31 26.73 -33.99
CA PRO A 29 -59.01 26.30 -32.61
C PRO A 29 -57.75 25.43 -32.48
N LEU A 30 -57.38 24.66 -33.52
CA LEU A 30 -56.16 23.83 -33.50
C LEU A 30 -54.90 24.68 -33.37
N ALA A 31 -54.82 25.80 -34.09
CA ALA A 31 -53.69 26.72 -33.99
C ALA A 31 -53.55 27.31 -32.57
N THR A 32 -54.65 27.46 -31.84
CA THR A 32 -54.62 27.90 -30.44
C THR A 32 -54.14 26.79 -29.51
N MET A 33 -54.58 25.55 -29.74
CA MET A 33 -54.08 24.37 -29.02
C MET A 33 -52.59 24.14 -29.27
N ASP A 34 -52.11 24.35 -30.50
CA ASP A 34 -50.68 24.29 -30.86
C ASP A 34 -49.86 25.32 -30.11
N LYS A 35 -50.33 26.58 -30.08
CA LYS A 35 -49.68 27.64 -29.29
C LYS A 35 -49.61 27.29 -27.80
N LYS A 36 -50.68 26.72 -27.23
CA LYS A 36 -50.70 26.26 -25.83
C LYS A 36 -49.73 25.11 -25.59
N SER A 37 -49.74 24.09 -26.46
CA SER A 37 -48.82 22.95 -26.38
C SER A 37 -47.37 23.39 -26.46
N ALA A 38 -47.03 24.24 -27.44
CA ALA A 38 -45.69 24.82 -27.59
C ALA A 38 -45.27 25.63 -26.36
N SER A 39 -46.20 26.40 -25.76
CA SER A 39 -45.94 27.15 -24.53
C SER A 39 -45.65 26.22 -23.34
N TYR A 40 -46.42 25.14 -23.15
CA TYR A 40 -46.17 24.17 -22.07
C TYR A 40 -44.88 23.38 -22.29
N LEU A 41 -44.57 22.99 -23.53
CA LEU A 41 -43.31 22.34 -23.86
C LEU A 41 -42.12 23.26 -23.59
N ALA A 42 -42.22 24.54 -23.95
CA ALA A 42 -41.19 25.53 -23.61
C ALA A 42 -40.99 25.66 -22.09
N LYS A 43 -42.07 25.61 -21.29
CA LYS A 43 -41.98 25.60 -19.83
C LYS A 43 -41.34 24.32 -19.29
N VAL A 44 -41.64 23.15 -19.87
CA VAL A 44 -41.00 21.87 -19.52
C VAL A 44 -39.49 21.96 -19.75
N THR A 45 -39.06 22.44 -20.91
CA THR A 45 -37.63 22.65 -21.21
C THR A 45 -37.00 23.63 -20.22
N ALA A 46 -37.67 24.74 -19.91
CA ALA A 46 -37.18 25.73 -18.95
C ALA A 46 -37.00 25.13 -17.53
N PHE A 47 -37.97 24.34 -17.04
CA PHE A 47 -37.84 23.62 -15.77
C PHE A 47 -36.77 22.53 -15.80
N GLY A 48 -36.57 21.88 -16.95
CA GLY A 48 -35.46 20.96 -17.19
C GLY A 48 -34.10 21.66 -17.03
N SER A 49 -33.92 22.82 -17.68
CA SER A 49 -32.70 23.62 -17.55
C SER A 49 -32.49 24.14 -16.12
N LEU A 50 -33.56 24.56 -15.43
CA LEU A 50 -33.48 24.96 -14.02
C LEU A 50 -33.08 23.79 -13.11
N SER A 51 -33.63 22.59 -13.36
CA SER A 51 -33.30 21.37 -12.60
C SER A 51 -31.83 20.99 -12.83
N GLY A 52 -31.34 21.07 -14.07
CA GLY A 52 -29.93 20.87 -14.40
C GLY A 52 -29.01 21.87 -13.68
N ALA A 53 -29.35 23.16 -13.70
CA ALA A 53 -28.59 24.19 -12.98
C ALA A 53 -28.59 23.99 -11.47
N LEU A 54 -29.74 23.63 -10.88
CA LEU A 54 -29.86 23.36 -9.45
C LEU A 54 -29.12 22.08 -9.05
N SER A 55 -29.07 21.07 -9.92
CA SER A 55 -28.26 19.86 -9.70
C SER A 55 -26.77 20.16 -9.75
N THR A 56 -26.30 20.99 -10.69
CA THR A 56 -24.90 21.45 -10.74
C THR A 56 -24.55 22.23 -9.47
N PHE A 57 -25.45 23.11 -9.01
CA PHE A 57 -25.28 23.82 -7.74
C PHE A 57 -25.19 22.84 -6.57
N GLN A 58 -26.09 21.88 -6.48
CA GLN A 58 -26.06 20.84 -5.45
C GLN A 58 -24.72 20.08 -5.43
N SER A 59 -24.25 19.62 -6.59
CA SER A 59 -22.97 18.91 -6.71
C SER A 59 -21.80 19.74 -6.20
N SER A 60 -21.79 21.06 -6.46
CA SER A 60 -20.73 21.97 -6.00
C SER A 60 -20.67 22.11 -4.47
N LEU A 61 -21.74 21.77 -3.75
CA LEU A 61 -21.81 21.84 -2.29
C LEU A 61 -21.21 20.61 -1.61
N THR A 62 -21.08 19.48 -2.31
CA THR A 62 -20.74 18.18 -1.72
C THR A 62 -19.48 18.24 -0.85
N SER A 63 -18.41 18.87 -1.34
CA SER A 63 -17.15 19.01 -0.57
C SER A 63 -17.31 19.90 0.67
N LEU A 64 -18.23 20.85 0.65
CA LEU A 64 -18.51 21.79 1.73
C LEU A 64 -19.53 21.25 2.76
N THR A 65 -20.22 20.14 2.47
CA THR A 65 -21.17 19.53 3.41
C THR A 65 -20.52 18.64 4.48
N SER A 66 -19.29 18.17 4.25
CA SER A 66 -18.59 17.25 5.15
C SER A 66 -17.54 17.94 6.00
N LEU A 67 -17.55 17.66 7.30
CA LEU A 67 -16.53 18.12 8.25
C LEU A 67 -15.13 17.59 7.90
N SER A 68 -15.02 16.38 7.34
CA SER A 68 -13.73 15.77 6.98
C SER A 68 -12.97 16.60 5.93
N SER A 69 -13.67 17.25 5.00
CA SER A 69 -13.07 18.16 4.01
C SER A 69 -12.40 19.36 4.67
N PHE A 70 -12.89 19.78 5.84
CA PHE A 70 -12.32 20.86 6.65
C PHE A 70 -11.32 20.36 7.70
N GLN A 71 -10.96 19.09 7.68
CA GLN A 71 -9.86 18.53 8.51
C GLN A 71 -8.78 17.89 7.64
N ALA A 72 -8.90 18.02 6.32
CA ALA A 72 -7.92 17.51 5.37
C ALA A 72 -6.57 18.19 5.58
N LEU A 73 -5.53 17.36 5.57
CA LEU A 73 -4.14 17.81 5.62
C LEU A 73 -3.52 17.60 4.24
N SER A 74 -2.74 18.58 3.79
CA SER A 74 -1.88 18.46 2.64
C SER A 74 -0.48 18.03 3.07
N SER A 75 0.20 17.30 2.20
CA SER A 75 1.57 16.85 2.39
C SER A 75 2.39 17.20 1.17
N THR A 76 3.33 18.13 1.34
CA THR A 76 4.18 18.65 0.27
C THR A 76 5.62 18.22 0.52
N SER A 77 6.25 17.59 -0.47
CA SER A 77 7.65 17.21 -0.40
C SER A 77 8.55 18.28 -1.01
N SER A 78 9.75 18.48 -0.46
CA SER A 78 10.78 19.33 -1.06
C SER A 78 11.38 18.75 -2.34
N ASP A 79 11.36 17.43 -2.52
CA ASP A 79 11.77 16.73 -3.76
C ASP A 79 10.89 15.49 -3.96
N THR A 80 9.97 15.55 -4.92
CA THR A 80 9.02 14.48 -5.23
C THR A 80 9.65 13.27 -5.93
N ALA A 81 10.86 13.41 -6.48
CA ALA A 81 11.60 12.27 -7.03
C ALA A 81 12.25 11.42 -5.92
N ILE A 82 12.58 12.04 -4.78
CA ILE A 82 13.12 11.35 -3.59
C ILE A 82 11.97 10.79 -2.75
N LEU A 83 10.99 11.62 -2.44
CA LEU A 83 9.96 11.31 -1.45
C LEU A 83 8.62 11.90 -1.89
N THR A 84 7.58 11.08 -1.86
CA THR A 84 6.20 11.56 -1.82
C THR A 84 5.55 11.09 -0.53
N GLY A 85 4.43 11.70 -0.15
CA GLY A 85 3.71 11.30 1.03
C GLY A 85 2.26 11.75 0.98
N SER A 86 1.45 11.11 1.82
CA SER A 86 0.05 11.45 2.06
C SER A 86 -0.19 11.59 3.56
N ALA A 87 -0.98 12.59 3.96
CA ALA A 87 -1.40 12.79 5.35
C ALA A 87 -2.91 12.56 5.49
N THR A 88 -3.31 11.83 6.53
CA THR A 88 -4.69 11.68 6.96
C THR A 88 -5.04 12.72 8.03
N SER A 89 -6.31 12.83 8.44
CA SER A 89 -6.73 13.76 9.50
C SER A 89 -6.12 13.45 10.89
N LYS A 90 -5.48 12.29 11.06
CA LYS A 90 -4.75 11.93 12.28
C LYS A 90 -3.30 12.42 12.30
N ALA A 91 -2.76 12.85 11.15
CA ALA A 91 -1.40 13.35 11.09
C ALA A 91 -1.26 14.68 11.85
N GLN A 92 -0.09 14.90 12.44
CA GLN A 92 0.23 16.18 13.05
C GLN A 92 0.80 17.13 11.99
N PRO A 93 0.33 18.38 11.89
CA PRO A 93 0.96 19.38 11.04
C PRO A 93 2.40 19.67 11.50
N GLY A 94 3.33 19.73 10.55
CA GLY A 94 4.75 19.94 10.85
C GLY A 94 5.67 19.58 9.69
N ASN A 95 6.96 19.77 9.90
CA ASN A 95 8.01 19.44 8.94
C ASN A 95 8.72 18.16 9.40
N TYR A 96 8.82 17.19 8.49
CA TYR A 96 9.45 15.91 8.73
C TYR A 96 10.63 15.76 7.78
N LYS A 97 11.85 15.75 8.33
CA LYS A 97 13.04 15.48 7.53
C LYS A 97 13.18 13.97 7.36
N VAL A 98 13.33 13.52 6.11
CA VAL A 98 13.47 12.12 5.75
C VAL A 98 14.73 11.94 4.92
N ASP A 99 15.64 11.11 5.41
CA ASP A 99 16.86 10.72 4.73
C ASP A 99 16.75 9.25 4.31
N ILE A 100 16.58 8.98 3.01
CA ILE A 100 16.51 7.62 2.44
C ILE A 100 17.93 7.20 2.07
N SER A 101 18.43 6.13 2.69
CA SER A 101 19.76 5.56 2.42
C SER A 101 19.71 4.33 1.53
N GLN A 102 18.57 3.64 1.47
CA GLN A 102 18.36 2.43 0.67
C GLN A 102 16.88 2.29 0.32
N ILE A 103 16.58 1.73 -0.84
CA ILE A 103 15.20 1.40 -1.27
C ILE A 103 15.03 -0.10 -1.30
N ALA A 104 13.82 -0.54 -0.95
CA ALA A 104 13.47 -1.93 -1.01
C ALA A 104 13.61 -2.50 -2.43
N GLN A 105 14.29 -3.64 -2.54
CA GLN A 105 14.49 -4.35 -3.80
C GLN A 105 13.97 -5.78 -3.68
N ALA A 106 13.48 -6.31 -4.79
CA ALA A 106 13.12 -7.70 -4.93
C ALA A 106 14.36 -8.52 -5.27
N GLN A 107 14.40 -9.77 -4.81
CA GLN A 107 15.47 -10.67 -5.21
C GLN A 107 15.25 -11.14 -6.66
N THR A 108 16.33 -11.15 -7.42
CA THR A 108 16.37 -11.69 -8.79
C THR A 108 17.44 -12.76 -8.88
N LEU A 109 17.04 -13.96 -9.31
CA LEU A 109 17.92 -15.09 -9.55
C LEU A 109 17.91 -15.44 -11.04
N ALA A 110 19.04 -15.89 -11.58
CA ALA A 110 19.16 -16.30 -12.98
C ALA A 110 19.92 -17.62 -13.11
N SER A 111 19.43 -18.50 -13.98
CA SER A 111 20.08 -19.77 -14.30
C SER A 111 21.33 -19.60 -15.15
N GLY A 112 22.11 -20.68 -15.25
CA GLY A 112 23.07 -20.86 -16.33
C GLY A 112 22.39 -20.76 -17.71
N GLY A 113 23.19 -20.51 -18.74
CA GLY A 113 22.70 -20.36 -20.11
C GLY A 113 22.35 -21.69 -20.77
N TYR A 114 21.37 -21.64 -21.67
CA TYR A 114 20.98 -22.77 -22.53
C TYR A 114 20.95 -22.35 -24.00
N LYS A 115 21.21 -23.32 -24.89
CA LYS A 115 21.26 -23.08 -26.33
C LYS A 115 19.88 -22.71 -26.91
N THR A 116 18.81 -23.31 -26.40
CA THR A 116 17.43 -23.00 -26.80
C THR A 116 16.50 -23.02 -25.59
N ALA A 117 15.38 -22.30 -25.67
CA ALA A 117 14.35 -22.31 -24.64
C ALA A 117 13.40 -23.52 -24.69
N ALA A 118 13.41 -24.27 -25.80
CA ALA A 118 12.45 -25.34 -26.10
C ALA A 118 13.05 -26.74 -26.02
N THR A 119 14.37 -26.88 -25.88
CA THR A 119 15.01 -28.19 -25.70
C THR A 119 14.68 -28.75 -24.32
N THR A 120 14.39 -30.05 -24.28
CA THR A 120 14.16 -30.80 -23.05
C THR A 120 15.40 -30.79 -22.17
N ILE A 121 15.21 -30.58 -20.88
CA ILE A 121 16.24 -30.58 -19.85
C ILE A 121 16.10 -31.87 -19.06
N GLY A 122 17.22 -32.58 -18.91
CA GLY A 122 17.25 -33.85 -18.19
C GLY A 122 16.62 -35.01 -18.96
N VAL A 123 16.30 -36.06 -18.21
CA VAL A 123 15.69 -37.30 -18.71
C VAL A 123 14.16 -37.32 -18.56
N GLY A 124 13.58 -36.26 -17.96
CA GLY A 124 12.14 -36.14 -17.76
C GLY A 124 11.63 -36.82 -16.50
N GLY A 125 12.51 -37.06 -15.53
CA GLY A 125 12.12 -37.58 -14.21
C GLY A 125 11.22 -36.60 -13.47
N LYS A 126 10.13 -37.11 -12.88
CA LYS A 126 9.17 -36.28 -12.16
C LYS A 126 9.84 -35.59 -10.98
N THR A 127 9.84 -34.26 -11.01
CA THR A 127 10.55 -33.39 -10.08
C THR A 127 9.57 -32.38 -9.50
N THR A 128 9.42 -32.40 -8.18
CA THR A 128 8.62 -31.43 -7.43
C THR A 128 9.50 -30.29 -6.95
N ILE A 129 9.22 -29.09 -7.43
CA ILE A 129 9.85 -27.84 -7.01
C ILE A 129 9.01 -27.23 -5.90
N ASN A 130 9.68 -26.82 -4.81
CA ASN A 130 9.07 -26.01 -3.76
C ASN A 130 9.86 -24.69 -3.64
N ILE A 131 9.16 -23.58 -3.85
CA ILE A 131 9.71 -22.23 -3.77
C ILE A 131 9.19 -21.59 -2.49
N GLN A 132 10.11 -21.15 -1.64
CA GLN A 132 9.83 -20.48 -0.38
C GLN A 132 10.44 -19.08 -0.41
N LEU A 133 9.71 -18.11 0.12
CA LEU A 133 10.22 -16.76 0.38
C LEU A 133 10.43 -16.57 1.88
N GLY A 134 11.51 -15.91 2.26
CA GLY A 134 11.88 -15.76 3.66
C GLY A 134 13.05 -14.83 3.90
N THR A 135 13.52 -14.84 5.14
CA THR A 135 14.59 -13.98 5.64
C THR A 135 15.88 -14.77 5.80
N LEU A 136 17.00 -14.12 5.50
CA LEU A 136 18.33 -14.65 5.75
C LEU A 136 18.88 -14.10 7.08
N ALA A 137 19.43 -14.99 7.89
CA ALA A 137 20.12 -14.64 9.14
C ALA A 137 21.57 -15.16 9.10
N GLY A 138 22.51 -14.31 9.53
CA GLY A 138 23.93 -14.64 9.49
C GLY A 138 24.49 -14.79 8.07
N GLY A 139 25.78 -15.12 8.00
CA GLY A 139 26.51 -15.30 6.75
C GLY A 139 26.79 -14.02 5.97
N SER A 140 27.44 -14.16 4.83
CA SER A 140 27.75 -13.06 3.92
C SER A 140 27.71 -13.54 2.48
N PHE A 141 27.23 -12.68 1.57
CA PHE A 141 27.24 -12.97 0.14
C PHE A 141 28.58 -12.59 -0.46
N GLY A 142 29.25 -13.52 -1.14
CA GLY A 142 30.57 -13.25 -1.65
C GLY A 142 31.26 -14.43 -2.32
N LEU A 143 32.59 -14.35 -2.44
CA LEU A 143 33.43 -15.36 -3.08
C LEU A 143 34.49 -15.87 -2.10
N SER A 144 34.66 -17.18 -2.02
CA SER A 144 35.79 -17.79 -1.32
C SER A 144 36.92 -18.05 -2.31
N GLY A 145 38.11 -17.52 -2.02
CA GLY A 145 39.32 -17.77 -2.79
C GLY A 145 40.07 -19.02 -2.35
N SER A 146 40.96 -19.50 -3.21
CA SER A 146 41.98 -20.48 -2.90
C SER A 146 43.20 -19.83 -2.24
N THR A 147 44.13 -20.65 -1.74
CA THR A 147 45.44 -20.17 -1.28
C THR A 147 46.14 -19.40 -2.40
N LEU A 148 46.85 -18.33 -2.03
CA LEU A 148 47.64 -17.53 -2.98
C LEU A 148 48.67 -18.41 -3.72
N GLY A 149 48.90 -18.11 -4.99
CA GLY A 149 49.82 -18.89 -5.83
C GLY A 149 51.27 -18.83 -5.30
N ALA A 150 52.01 -19.94 -5.38
CA ALA A 150 53.37 -20.05 -4.82
C ALA A 150 54.34 -18.97 -5.33
N GLY A 151 54.21 -18.52 -6.58
CA GLY A 151 55.03 -17.44 -7.15
C GLY A 151 54.81 -16.06 -6.54
N VAL A 152 53.67 -15.83 -5.85
CA VAL A 152 53.36 -14.57 -5.17
C VAL A 152 54.23 -14.37 -3.93
N LEU A 153 54.66 -15.47 -3.29
CA LEU A 153 55.44 -15.43 -2.06
C LEU A 153 56.84 -14.83 -2.28
N THR A 154 57.36 -14.93 -3.51
CA THR A 154 58.68 -14.44 -3.91
C THR A 154 58.63 -13.17 -4.78
N GLY A 155 57.63 -13.05 -5.66
CA GLY A 155 57.53 -11.97 -6.65
C GLY A 155 56.37 -10.98 -6.45
N GLY A 156 55.47 -11.21 -5.48
CA GLY A 156 54.25 -10.43 -5.28
C GLY A 156 53.23 -10.63 -6.41
N ILE A 157 52.18 -9.81 -6.40
CA ILE A 157 51.14 -9.81 -7.44
C ILE A 157 51.46 -8.68 -8.41
N THR A 158 51.63 -9.02 -9.70
CA THR A 158 52.01 -8.04 -10.73
C THR A 158 50.92 -6.96 -10.90
N PRO A 159 51.29 -5.68 -11.08
CA PRO A 159 50.32 -4.62 -11.35
C PRO A 159 49.40 -4.97 -12.52
N GLY A 160 48.09 -4.77 -12.33
CA GLY A 160 47.06 -5.08 -13.33
C GLY A 160 46.64 -6.56 -13.38
N ALA A 161 47.22 -7.43 -12.53
CA ALA A 161 46.84 -8.84 -12.46
C ALA A 161 45.41 -9.06 -11.94
N LEU A 162 44.88 -8.14 -11.13
CA LEU A 162 43.57 -8.25 -10.51
C LEU A 162 42.71 -6.99 -10.73
N SER A 163 41.47 -7.20 -11.14
CA SER A 163 40.39 -6.21 -11.04
C SER A 163 39.16 -6.81 -10.37
N ILE A 164 38.45 -5.99 -9.60
CA ILE A 164 37.19 -6.34 -8.94
C ILE A 164 36.12 -5.36 -9.40
N ASN A 165 35.00 -5.87 -9.91
CA ASN A 165 33.91 -5.07 -10.48
C ASN A 165 34.41 -4.02 -11.49
N GLY A 166 35.36 -4.43 -12.35
CA GLY A 166 35.97 -3.57 -13.37
C GLY A 166 37.00 -2.56 -12.85
N THR A 167 37.20 -2.45 -11.54
CA THR A 167 38.21 -1.56 -10.94
C THR A 167 39.51 -2.32 -10.71
N ALA A 168 40.63 -1.81 -11.24
CA ALA A 168 41.94 -2.40 -11.00
C ALA A 168 42.34 -2.28 -9.52
N ILE A 169 42.80 -3.38 -8.93
CA ILE A 169 43.35 -3.40 -7.57
C ILE A 169 44.84 -3.06 -7.64
N LEU A 170 45.25 -2.08 -6.85
CA LEU A 170 46.65 -1.66 -6.76
C LEU A 170 47.44 -2.78 -6.08
N THR A 171 48.14 -3.56 -6.90
CA THR A 171 48.99 -4.67 -6.50
C THR A 171 50.38 -4.45 -7.08
N ASP A 172 51.39 -4.91 -6.35
CA ASP A 172 52.79 -4.80 -6.75
C ASP A 172 53.64 -5.96 -6.19
N GLY A 173 54.96 -5.89 -6.42
CA GLY A 173 55.92 -6.88 -5.93
C GLY A 173 55.99 -7.01 -4.40
N SER A 174 55.39 -6.08 -3.65
CA SER A 174 55.28 -6.13 -2.18
C SER A 174 54.00 -6.82 -1.70
N THR A 175 52.98 -6.95 -2.57
CA THR A 175 51.71 -7.63 -2.25
C THR A 175 51.89 -9.15 -2.24
N ARG A 176 52.48 -9.67 -1.16
CA ARG A 176 52.97 -11.07 -1.07
C ARG A 176 52.16 -11.97 -0.17
N SER A 177 51.20 -11.44 0.59
CA SER A 177 50.36 -12.18 1.53
C SER A 177 48.87 -11.91 1.32
N ALA A 178 48.01 -12.80 1.83
CA ALA A 178 46.56 -12.62 1.78
C ALA A 178 46.14 -11.36 2.54
N LYS A 179 46.82 -11.04 3.65
CA LYS A 179 46.62 -9.78 4.39
C LYS A 179 46.83 -8.54 3.52
N LEU A 180 47.99 -8.43 2.87
CA LEU A 180 48.32 -7.27 2.05
C LEU A 180 47.38 -7.15 0.85
N LEU A 181 46.98 -8.28 0.27
CA LEU A 181 45.98 -8.30 -0.78
C LEU A 181 44.60 -7.85 -0.29
N ALA A 182 44.16 -8.31 0.89
CA ALA A 182 42.90 -7.87 1.49
C ALA A 182 42.93 -6.37 1.78
N ASP A 183 44.02 -5.83 2.31
CA ASP A 183 44.22 -4.40 2.56
C ASP A 183 44.14 -3.60 1.23
N ALA A 184 44.77 -4.10 0.15
CA ALA A 184 44.71 -3.49 -1.18
C ALA A 184 43.29 -3.46 -1.78
N ILE A 185 42.51 -4.53 -1.59
CA ILE A 185 41.10 -4.59 -2.03
C ILE A 185 40.24 -3.65 -1.18
N ASN A 186 40.41 -3.69 0.15
CA ASN A 186 39.64 -2.87 1.09
C ASN A 186 39.88 -1.37 0.91
N ALA A 187 41.09 -0.96 0.48
CA ALA A 187 41.39 0.42 0.09
C ALA A 187 40.55 0.92 -1.11
N LYS A 188 39.93 0.01 -1.87
CA LYS A 188 39.01 0.30 -3.00
C LYS A 188 37.58 -0.19 -2.73
N SER A 189 37.23 -0.51 -1.49
CA SER A 189 35.91 -1.05 -1.13
C SER A 189 34.75 -0.11 -1.46
N THR A 190 34.92 1.21 -1.31
CA THR A 190 33.90 2.22 -1.63
C THR A 190 33.60 2.30 -3.13
N THR A 191 34.59 2.01 -3.99
CA THR A 191 34.44 2.02 -5.44
C THR A 191 34.01 0.66 -6.00
N THR A 192 34.51 -0.43 -5.41
CA THR A 192 34.22 -1.79 -5.87
C THR A 192 32.91 -2.33 -5.30
N GLY A 193 32.46 -1.82 -4.15
CA GLY A 193 31.36 -2.40 -3.36
C GLY A 193 31.72 -3.74 -2.71
N VAL A 194 33.01 -4.09 -2.64
CA VAL A 194 33.51 -5.38 -2.17
C VAL A 194 34.54 -5.17 -1.06
N SER A 195 34.38 -5.90 0.05
CA SER A 195 35.42 -6.03 1.08
C SER A 195 36.11 -7.38 0.97
N ALA A 196 37.33 -7.47 1.48
CA ALA A 196 38.11 -8.69 1.51
C ALA A 196 38.55 -9.02 2.94
N THR A 197 38.59 -10.30 3.27
CA THR A 197 39.09 -10.82 4.55
C THR A 197 40.08 -11.93 4.26
N ALA A 198 41.26 -11.87 4.84
CA ALA A 198 42.26 -12.93 4.75
C ALA A 198 41.91 -14.06 5.72
N ALA A 199 42.05 -15.30 5.26
CA ALA A 199 41.94 -16.46 6.14
C ALA A 199 43.19 -16.56 7.04
N PRO A 200 43.10 -17.18 8.23
CA PRO A 200 44.27 -17.48 9.03
C PRO A 200 45.30 -18.30 8.23
N THR A 201 46.56 -17.88 8.28
CA THR A 201 47.66 -18.66 7.69
C THR A 201 48.08 -19.73 8.69
N VAL A 202 48.11 -20.99 8.28
CA VAL A 202 48.51 -22.12 9.14
C VAL A 202 49.63 -22.89 8.46
N THR A 203 50.70 -23.22 9.19
CA THR A 203 51.79 -24.06 8.67
C THR A 203 51.31 -25.49 8.40
N SER A 204 52.01 -26.22 7.52
CA SER A 204 51.63 -27.59 7.19
C SER A 204 51.49 -28.46 8.44
N ALA A 205 50.43 -29.27 8.49
CA ALA A 205 50.21 -30.24 9.55
C ALA A 205 51.29 -31.33 9.63
N THR A 206 52.05 -31.50 8.54
CA THR A 206 53.09 -32.52 8.44
C THR A 206 54.50 -31.97 8.63
N LEU A 207 54.63 -30.69 9.00
CA LEU A 207 55.92 -30.00 9.02
C LEU A 207 56.89 -30.62 10.04
N PHE A 208 56.39 -31.00 11.22
CA PHE A 208 57.19 -31.60 12.29
C PHE A 208 57.01 -33.11 12.42
N GLY A 209 56.20 -33.75 11.58
CA GLY A 209 55.92 -35.18 11.64
C GLY A 209 54.56 -35.56 11.08
N SER A 210 54.20 -36.84 11.10
CA SER A 210 52.86 -37.29 10.71
C SER A 210 52.46 -38.55 11.47
N GLY A 211 51.16 -38.75 11.71
CA GLY A 211 50.66 -39.96 12.36
C GLY A 211 51.07 -40.13 13.83
N GLY A 212 51.39 -39.04 14.54
CA GLY A 212 51.80 -39.08 15.95
C GLY A 212 53.29 -39.29 16.20
N ALA A 213 54.11 -39.29 15.15
CA ALA A 213 55.57 -39.41 15.24
C ALA A 213 56.25 -38.14 14.73
N SER A 214 57.19 -37.61 15.52
CA SER A 214 58.03 -36.49 15.12
C SER A 214 59.04 -36.87 14.03
N THR A 215 59.23 -35.99 13.06
CA THR A 215 60.34 -36.02 12.11
C THR A 215 61.39 -34.96 12.43
N PHE A 216 61.29 -34.29 13.60
CA PHE A 216 62.29 -33.33 14.06
C PHE A 216 63.44 -34.08 14.75
N GLY A 217 64.59 -34.20 14.09
CA GLY A 217 65.76 -34.85 14.69
C GLY A 217 66.50 -33.93 15.66
N ALA A 218 67.19 -34.51 16.64
CA ALA A 218 68.04 -33.76 17.56
C ALA A 218 69.20 -33.09 16.80
N VAL A 219 69.34 -31.77 17.00
CA VAL A 219 70.33 -30.93 16.32
C VAL A 219 71.71 -31.12 16.93
N ASP A 220 72.70 -31.48 16.09
CA ASP A 220 74.11 -31.61 16.47
C ASP A 220 74.97 -30.68 15.61
N THR A 221 75.68 -29.75 16.27
CA THR A 221 76.59 -28.78 15.66
C THR A 221 78.06 -29.03 16.03
N SER A 222 78.38 -30.19 16.62
CA SER A 222 79.74 -30.56 17.05
C SER A 222 80.76 -30.58 15.90
N GLY A 223 80.30 -30.76 14.66
CA GLY A 223 81.09 -30.65 13.43
C GLY A 223 81.52 -29.23 13.03
N GLY A 224 81.26 -28.22 13.87
CA GLY A 224 81.69 -26.83 13.64
C GLY A 224 80.71 -25.97 12.85
N GLY A 225 79.43 -26.37 12.76
CA GLY A 225 78.36 -25.61 12.11
C GLY A 225 77.47 -24.81 13.07
N SER A 226 76.52 -24.01 12.58
CA SER A 226 75.52 -23.31 13.40
C SER A 226 74.10 -23.60 12.93
N TYR A 227 73.14 -23.56 13.85
CA TYR A 227 71.73 -23.85 13.62
C TYR A 227 70.83 -22.74 14.17
N ALA A 228 69.76 -22.42 13.45
CA ALA A 228 68.72 -21.51 13.90
C ALA A 228 67.36 -21.90 13.30
N LEU A 229 66.34 -22.05 14.15
CA LEU A 229 64.95 -22.21 13.76
C LEU A 229 64.17 -20.93 14.05
N SER A 230 63.46 -20.43 13.06
CA SER A 230 62.59 -19.25 13.21
C SER A 230 61.23 -19.47 12.56
N VAL A 231 60.20 -18.84 13.13
CA VAL A 231 58.83 -18.85 12.62
C VAL A 231 58.32 -17.41 12.53
N GLY A 232 57.90 -16.99 11.34
CA GLY A 232 57.44 -15.63 11.09
C GLY A 232 58.45 -14.55 11.48
N GLY A 233 59.75 -14.86 11.41
CA GLY A 233 60.84 -13.97 11.81
C GLY A 233 61.18 -13.99 13.31
N VAL A 234 60.43 -14.71 14.14
CA VAL A 234 60.77 -14.94 15.56
C VAL A 234 61.68 -16.17 15.66
N GLN A 235 62.89 -15.99 16.20
CA GLN A 235 63.80 -17.10 16.44
C GLN A 235 63.31 -17.95 17.63
N LEU A 236 63.01 -19.22 17.36
CA LEU A 236 62.56 -20.17 18.37
C LEU A 236 63.74 -20.79 19.10
N ALA A 237 64.73 -21.29 18.36
CA ALA A 237 65.89 -21.95 18.94
C ALA A 237 67.13 -21.68 18.08
N SER A 238 68.31 -21.62 18.70
CA SER A 238 69.59 -21.50 18.03
C SER A 238 70.69 -22.26 18.76
N GLN A 239 71.66 -22.76 18.02
CA GLN A 239 72.80 -23.51 18.54
C GLN A 239 74.07 -23.11 17.79
N GLU A 240 75.08 -22.68 18.55
CA GLU A 240 76.38 -22.22 18.04
C GLU A 240 77.30 -23.39 17.67
N ALA A 241 78.43 -23.08 17.03
CA ALA A 241 79.41 -24.08 16.59
C ALA A 241 80.07 -24.83 17.75
N GLY A 242 80.15 -26.16 17.60
CA GLY A 242 80.82 -27.05 18.55
C GLY A 242 79.94 -27.55 19.70
N ALA A 243 78.63 -27.31 19.68
CA ALA A 243 77.68 -27.83 20.67
C ALA A 243 77.04 -29.15 20.20
N GLY A 244 76.84 -30.11 21.10
CA GLY A 244 76.17 -31.39 20.78
C GLY A 244 74.75 -31.47 21.37
N GLY A 245 73.76 -31.81 20.56
CA GLY A 245 72.45 -32.33 21.00
C GLY A 245 71.58 -31.44 21.87
N ALA A 246 71.62 -30.10 21.73
CA ALA A 246 70.92 -29.19 22.64
C ALA A 246 69.48 -28.84 22.21
N ILE A 247 69.11 -29.05 20.94
CA ILE A 247 67.77 -28.76 20.41
C ILE A 247 67.16 -30.05 19.84
N ASP A 248 66.14 -30.57 20.50
CA ASP A 248 65.29 -31.67 20.04
C ASP A 248 63.79 -31.32 20.15
N ALA A 249 62.92 -32.24 19.72
CA ALA A 249 61.47 -32.02 19.75
C ALA A 249 60.93 -31.74 21.16
N ALA A 250 61.45 -32.42 22.18
CA ALA A 250 61.03 -32.23 23.58
C ALA A 250 61.47 -30.86 24.13
N SER A 251 62.66 -30.39 23.75
CA SER A 251 63.17 -29.07 24.12
C SER A 251 62.35 -27.94 23.48
N LEU A 252 61.89 -28.10 22.23
CA LEU A 252 60.99 -27.16 21.57
C LEU A 252 59.61 -27.12 22.24
N ASP A 253 59.09 -28.27 22.64
CA ASP A 253 57.82 -28.34 23.39
C ASP A 253 57.92 -27.68 24.76
N SER A 254 59.02 -27.90 25.47
CA SER A 254 59.26 -27.24 26.76
C SER A 254 59.40 -25.73 26.61
N LEU A 255 60.01 -25.25 25.51
CA LEU A 255 60.11 -23.83 25.21
C LEU A 255 58.73 -23.23 24.91
N LEU A 256 57.93 -23.88 24.08
CA LEU A 256 56.61 -23.38 23.69
C LEU A 256 55.57 -23.53 24.81
N GLY A 257 55.73 -24.50 25.71
CA GLY A 257 54.84 -24.72 26.85
C GLY A 257 55.03 -23.75 28.03
N GLY A 258 56.11 -22.96 28.05
CA GLY A 258 56.43 -22.02 29.13
C GLY A 258 56.18 -20.55 28.79
N SER A 259 55.96 -19.70 29.80
CA SER A 259 55.91 -18.24 29.61
C SER A 259 57.32 -17.65 29.56
N ASN A 260 57.83 -17.37 28.35
CA ASN A 260 59.17 -16.83 28.14
C ASN A 260 59.20 -15.74 27.05
N SER A 261 60.39 -15.20 26.76
CA SER A 261 60.57 -14.16 25.74
C SER A 261 60.21 -14.61 24.33
N VAL A 262 60.36 -15.90 23.99
CA VAL A 262 60.02 -16.45 22.68
C VAL A 262 58.51 -16.54 22.51
N THR A 263 57.78 -17.07 23.49
CA THR A 263 56.31 -17.12 23.42
C THR A 263 55.69 -15.71 23.44
N GLN A 264 56.30 -14.76 24.16
CA GLN A 264 55.90 -13.35 24.10
C GLN A 264 56.21 -12.73 22.72
N ALA A 265 57.35 -13.05 22.12
CA ALA A 265 57.70 -12.57 20.78
C ALA A 265 56.76 -13.14 19.71
N LEU A 266 56.38 -14.42 19.80
CA LEU A 266 55.37 -15.03 18.95
C LEU A 266 54.02 -14.33 19.10
N HIS A 267 53.56 -14.11 20.34
CA HIS A 267 52.33 -13.37 20.60
C HIS A 267 52.37 -11.95 20.03
N ASN A 268 53.48 -11.22 20.20
CA ASN A 268 53.66 -9.87 19.65
C ASN A 268 53.69 -9.87 18.11
N ALA A 269 54.14 -10.96 17.49
CA ALA A 269 54.07 -11.19 16.06
C ALA A 269 52.70 -11.72 15.58
N ASN A 270 51.71 -11.82 16.49
CA ASN A 270 50.38 -12.38 16.24
C ASN A 270 50.40 -13.85 15.79
N ILE A 271 51.42 -14.60 16.22
CA ILE A 271 51.60 -16.02 15.92
C ILE A 271 51.17 -16.83 17.13
N THR A 272 50.24 -17.74 16.89
CA THR A 272 49.79 -18.76 17.84
C THR A 272 50.29 -20.12 17.39
N PHE A 273 50.27 -21.11 18.28
CA PHE A 273 50.61 -22.48 17.93
C PHE A 273 49.68 -23.47 18.62
N THR A 274 49.59 -24.67 18.05
CA THR A 274 48.81 -25.81 18.58
C THR A 274 49.60 -27.09 18.32
N GLY A 275 49.36 -28.13 19.12
CA GLY A 275 50.11 -29.39 19.02
C GLY A 275 51.49 -29.31 19.66
N THR A 276 52.31 -30.35 19.44
CA THR A 276 53.66 -30.51 19.99
C THR A 276 54.61 -31.05 18.92
N ALA A 277 55.87 -30.62 18.95
CA ALA A 277 56.91 -31.09 18.06
C ALA A 277 57.18 -32.59 18.28
N ALA A 278 57.09 -33.08 19.52
CA ALA A 278 57.30 -34.49 19.84
C ALA A 278 56.18 -35.41 19.31
N ALA A 279 54.93 -34.95 19.30
CA ALA A 279 53.82 -35.69 18.65
C ALA A 279 53.79 -35.47 17.13
N GLY A 280 54.63 -34.58 16.60
CA GLY A 280 54.73 -34.27 15.17
C GLY A 280 53.55 -33.45 14.63
N ASP A 281 52.65 -32.95 15.47
CA ASP A 281 51.43 -32.22 15.07
C ASP A 281 51.51 -30.70 15.32
N LEU A 282 52.69 -30.20 15.71
CA LEU A 282 52.95 -28.77 15.92
C LEU A 282 52.63 -27.94 14.68
N LYS A 283 51.74 -26.96 14.85
CA LYS A 283 51.36 -25.97 13.83
C LYS A 283 51.46 -24.58 14.38
N PHE A 284 51.98 -23.66 13.57
CA PHE A 284 51.92 -22.24 13.83
C PHE A 284 50.82 -21.61 12.97
N SER A 285 50.09 -20.66 13.56
CA SER A 285 48.97 -19.98 12.92
C SER A 285 49.07 -18.48 13.12
N ASN A 286 48.84 -17.71 12.07
CA ASN A 286 48.69 -16.26 12.15
C ASN A 286 47.28 -15.88 11.72
N ALA A 287 46.52 -15.32 12.66
CA ALA A 287 45.10 -15.01 12.47
C ALA A 287 44.86 -13.86 11.47
N ASP A 288 45.87 -13.03 11.20
CA ASP A 288 45.74 -11.85 10.33
C ASP A 288 45.91 -12.16 8.83
N GLY A 289 46.30 -13.39 8.49
CA GLY A 289 46.55 -13.83 7.10
C GLY A 289 47.89 -13.40 6.51
N SER A 290 48.83 -12.95 7.34
CA SER A 290 50.24 -12.76 6.96
C SER A 290 50.91 -14.09 6.66
N ASN A 291 51.92 -14.10 5.79
CA ASN A 291 52.65 -15.32 5.49
C ASN A 291 53.44 -15.78 6.72
N LEU A 292 53.50 -17.09 6.91
CA LEU A 292 54.33 -17.69 7.97
C LEU A 292 55.48 -18.44 7.32
N ALA A 293 56.67 -17.84 7.37
CA ALA A 293 57.90 -18.52 7.01
C ALA A 293 58.42 -19.32 8.20
N VAL A 294 58.62 -20.62 8.02
CA VAL A 294 59.40 -21.47 8.93
C VAL A 294 60.75 -21.67 8.28
N THR A 295 61.77 -21.04 8.86
CA THR A 295 63.11 -21.00 8.32
C THR A 295 64.07 -21.67 9.28
N GLU A 296 64.74 -22.69 8.77
CA GLU A 296 65.84 -23.39 9.38
C GLU A 296 67.13 -22.96 8.68
N THR A 297 67.92 -22.14 9.37
CA THR A 297 69.19 -21.61 8.86
C THR A 297 70.32 -22.47 9.39
N VAL A 298 71.13 -23.01 8.48
CA VAL A 298 72.27 -23.87 8.81
C VAL A 298 73.54 -23.34 8.15
N SER A 299 74.65 -23.36 8.88
CA SER A 299 75.99 -23.15 8.31
C SER A 299 76.94 -24.25 8.79
N GLY A 300 77.93 -24.64 7.98
CA GLY A 300 78.89 -25.70 8.35
C GLY A 300 78.25 -27.10 8.47
N ALA A 301 78.86 -27.97 9.29
CA ALA A 301 78.37 -29.35 9.47
C ALA A 301 77.37 -29.44 10.63
N VAL A 302 76.09 -29.62 10.28
CA VAL A 302 74.98 -29.81 11.22
C VAL A 302 74.18 -31.05 10.82
N THR A 303 73.76 -31.85 11.80
CA THR A 303 72.78 -32.94 11.61
C THR A 303 71.54 -32.69 12.48
N GLY A 304 70.40 -33.31 12.15
CA GLY A 304 69.15 -33.07 12.89
C GLY A 304 68.30 -31.91 12.35
N GLY A 305 67.20 -31.57 13.00
CA GLY A 305 66.26 -30.52 12.59
C GLY A 305 65.02 -31.03 11.86
N ILE A 306 64.31 -30.12 11.18
CA ILE A 306 63.03 -30.42 10.52
C ILE A 306 63.25 -31.47 9.41
N GLY A 307 62.58 -32.62 9.53
CA GLY A 307 62.61 -33.69 8.52
C GLY A 307 63.92 -34.49 8.47
N ASN A 308 64.88 -34.20 9.35
CA ASN A 308 66.22 -34.78 9.34
C ASN A 308 66.49 -35.49 10.67
N SER A 309 66.44 -36.82 10.69
CA SER A 309 66.71 -37.62 11.90
C SER A 309 68.12 -38.22 11.85
N GLY A 310 69.12 -37.46 12.31
CA GLY A 310 70.53 -37.89 12.30
C GLY A 310 71.23 -37.77 10.94
N THR A 311 70.57 -37.16 9.97
CA THR A 311 71.11 -36.86 8.63
C THR A 311 71.64 -35.42 8.56
N ALA A 312 72.55 -35.16 7.61
CA ALA A 312 73.06 -33.82 7.35
C ALA A 312 71.93 -32.86 6.98
N ASN A 313 71.89 -31.70 7.64
CA ASN A 313 70.91 -30.66 7.40
C ASN A 313 71.53 -29.55 6.55
N THR A 314 70.87 -29.16 5.47
CA THR A 314 71.29 -28.07 4.57
C THR A 314 70.49 -26.78 4.76
N GLY A 315 69.68 -26.72 5.82
CA GLY A 315 68.65 -25.70 6.04
C GLY A 315 67.39 -25.96 5.21
N SER A 316 66.30 -25.33 5.64
CA SER A 316 65.00 -25.37 4.97
C SER A 316 64.27 -24.04 5.13
N ASN A 317 63.45 -23.67 4.16
CA ASN A 317 62.57 -22.50 4.27
C ASN A 317 61.22 -22.85 3.64
N THR A 318 60.19 -22.93 4.47
CA THR A 318 58.81 -23.21 4.03
C THR A 318 57.95 -22.00 4.36
N ILE A 319 57.23 -21.49 3.37
CA ILE A 319 56.35 -20.34 3.57
C ILE A 319 54.91 -20.81 3.42
N ALA A 320 54.16 -20.77 4.52
CA ALA A 320 52.72 -20.96 4.48
C ALA A 320 52.04 -19.65 4.04
N SER A 321 51.05 -19.79 3.18
CA SER A 321 50.16 -18.72 2.73
C SER A 321 48.71 -19.09 2.97
N SER A 322 47.84 -18.08 2.99
CA SER A 322 46.42 -18.24 3.18
C SER A 322 45.64 -17.85 1.93
N SER A 323 44.32 -17.98 2.01
CA SER A 323 43.37 -17.51 1.00
C SER A 323 42.73 -16.19 1.40
N ILE A 324 42.00 -15.59 0.46
CA ILE A 324 41.13 -14.44 0.71
C ILE A 324 39.68 -14.83 0.48
N SER A 325 38.76 -14.21 1.22
CA SER A 325 37.33 -14.22 0.93
C SER A 325 36.87 -12.81 0.64
N LEU A 326 36.03 -12.66 -0.39
CA LEU A 326 35.43 -11.41 -0.80
C LEU A 326 33.98 -11.36 -0.33
N VAL A 327 33.51 -10.22 0.15
CA VAL A 327 32.12 -9.99 0.57
C VAL A 327 31.55 -8.81 -0.21
N SER A 328 30.36 -9.00 -0.78
CA SER A 328 29.64 -7.98 -1.53
C SER A 328 28.73 -7.16 -0.60
N ALA A 329 28.89 -5.84 -0.58
CA ALA A 329 28.15 -4.97 0.33
C ALA A 329 26.65 -4.89 0.03
N ASN A 330 26.26 -5.04 -1.23
CA ASN A 330 24.87 -4.98 -1.71
C ASN A 330 24.27 -6.36 -2.02
N GLY A 331 25.02 -7.44 -1.79
CA GLY A 331 24.61 -8.80 -2.09
C GLY A 331 24.52 -9.13 -3.59
N THR A 332 25.14 -8.36 -4.47
CA THR A 332 25.19 -8.71 -5.91
C THR A 332 26.47 -9.47 -6.25
N GLN A 333 26.46 -10.19 -7.38
CA GLN A 333 27.65 -10.90 -7.88
C GLN A 333 28.88 -9.99 -8.00
N ILE A 334 30.04 -10.60 -7.78
CA ILE A 334 31.36 -9.99 -7.89
C ILE A 334 31.97 -10.43 -9.21
N ASN A 335 32.40 -9.45 -10.03
CA ASN A 335 33.15 -9.70 -11.24
C ASN A 335 34.65 -9.62 -10.95
N VAL A 336 35.36 -10.74 -11.09
CA VAL A 336 36.81 -10.83 -10.94
C VAL A 336 37.45 -10.86 -12.32
N GLY A 337 38.35 -9.92 -12.58
CA GLY A 337 39.10 -9.82 -13.82
C GLY A 337 40.58 -9.51 -13.59
N GLY A 338 41.23 -9.00 -14.64
CA GLY A 338 42.67 -8.72 -14.66
C GLY A 338 43.45 -9.73 -15.49
N SER A 339 44.77 -9.51 -15.62
CA SER A 339 45.62 -10.37 -16.46
C SER A 339 45.95 -11.73 -15.82
N ASN A 340 45.85 -11.86 -14.49
CA ASN A 340 46.14 -13.10 -13.76
C ASN A 340 45.48 -13.13 -12.37
N PRO A 341 44.14 -13.20 -12.27
CA PRO A 341 43.44 -13.26 -10.97
C PRO A 341 43.75 -14.55 -10.19
N THR A 342 44.18 -15.62 -10.87
CA THR A 342 44.58 -16.87 -10.23
C THR A 342 45.78 -16.73 -9.30
N ALA A 343 46.70 -15.79 -9.57
CA ALA A 343 47.78 -15.48 -8.64
C ALA A 343 47.26 -15.01 -7.27
N ALA A 344 46.16 -14.25 -7.28
CA ALA A 344 45.46 -13.77 -6.09
C ALA A 344 44.58 -14.83 -5.41
N GLY A 345 44.59 -16.08 -5.89
CA GLY A 345 43.73 -17.15 -5.39
C GLY A 345 42.25 -17.00 -5.79
N LEU A 346 41.96 -16.24 -6.86
CA LEU A 346 40.60 -16.00 -7.33
C LEU A 346 40.39 -16.54 -8.75
N ALA A 347 39.20 -17.10 -9.01
CA ALA A 347 38.80 -17.48 -10.35
C ALA A 347 38.31 -16.26 -11.13
N ALA A 348 38.70 -16.14 -12.41
CA ALA A 348 38.19 -15.10 -13.29
C ALA A 348 36.69 -15.33 -13.61
N GLY A 349 35.92 -14.25 -13.71
CA GLY A 349 34.51 -14.28 -14.08
C GLY A 349 33.58 -13.67 -13.03
N ILE A 350 32.28 -13.85 -13.25
CA ILE A 350 31.22 -13.30 -12.39
C ILE A 350 30.72 -14.41 -11.47
N GLY A 351 30.76 -14.19 -10.15
CA GLY A 351 30.33 -15.19 -9.17
C GLY A 351 29.92 -14.58 -7.84
N GLY A 352 29.40 -15.42 -6.95
CA GLY A 352 29.01 -15.04 -5.60
C GLY A 352 27.95 -15.98 -5.04
N ALA A 353 28.10 -16.35 -3.78
CA ALA A 353 27.16 -17.21 -3.04
C ALA A 353 27.10 -16.77 -1.58
N TYR A 354 26.00 -17.10 -0.90
CA TYR A 354 25.90 -16.96 0.55
C TYR A 354 26.77 -17.99 1.26
N GLN A 355 27.69 -17.52 2.10
CA GLN A 355 28.55 -18.34 2.93
C GLN A 355 28.09 -18.24 4.39
N GLY A 356 27.63 -19.35 4.98
CA GLY A 356 27.21 -19.42 6.38
C GLY A 356 25.87 -18.72 6.70
N ALA A 357 25.00 -18.55 5.71
CA ALA A 357 23.66 -17.99 5.92
C ALA A 357 22.67 -19.08 6.37
N ALA A 358 21.73 -18.71 7.23
CA ALA A 358 20.57 -19.51 7.59
C ALA A 358 19.31 -18.91 6.94
N PHE A 359 18.40 -19.77 6.48
CA PHE A 359 17.13 -19.36 5.87
C PHE A 359 15.95 -19.67 6.79
N THR A 360 15.10 -18.68 7.02
CA THR A 360 13.83 -18.82 7.74
C THR A 360 12.68 -18.41 6.84
N GLN A 361 11.73 -19.32 6.60
CA GLN A 361 10.57 -19.06 5.76
C GLN A 361 9.63 -18.00 6.38
N ASP A 362 9.10 -17.10 5.56
CA ASP A 362 7.99 -16.22 5.93
C ASP A 362 6.66 -16.97 5.78
N GLY A 363 6.09 -17.39 6.92
CA GLY A 363 4.84 -18.16 6.97
C GLY A 363 3.59 -17.41 6.51
N THR A 364 3.66 -16.09 6.30
CA THR A 364 2.54 -15.30 5.74
C THR A 364 2.45 -15.40 4.22
N ARG A 365 3.49 -15.94 3.56
CA ARG A 365 3.59 -15.97 2.10
C ARG A 365 3.12 -17.31 1.54
N SER A 366 2.39 -17.24 0.43
CA SER A 366 1.93 -18.43 -0.29
C SER A 366 3.13 -19.26 -0.77
N SER A 367 3.08 -20.57 -0.51
CA SER A 367 4.07 -21.55 -0.96
C SER A 367 3.37 -22.84 -1.35
N GLY A 368 4.01 -23.63 -2.21
CA GLY A 368 3.44 -24.89 -2.67
C GLY A 368 4.33 -25.62 -3.65
N ASN A 369 3.81 -26.73 -4.16
CA ASN A 369 4.55 -27.67 -5.01
C ASN A 369 4.24 -27.43 -6.48
N ILE A 370 5.29 -27.40 -7.31
CA ILE A 370 5.22 -27.28 -8.76
C ILE A 370 5.83 -28.56 -9.33
N VAL A 371 5.06 -29.29 -10.14
CA VAL A 371 5.53 -30.56 -10.73
C VAL A 371 6.08 -30.30 -12.12
N ILE A 372 7.33 -30.71 -12.33
CA ILE A 372 8.00 -30.79 -13.63
C ILE A 372 8.17 -32.26 -14.02
N ASP A 373 7.80 -32.61 -15.24
CA ASP A 373 7.93 -33.94 -15.81
C ASP A 373 8.26 -33.85 -17.30
N SER A 374 8.22 -34.98 -18.02
CA SER A 374 8.52 -35.06 -19.44
C SER A 374 7.65 -34.17 -20.35
N THR A 375 6.54 -33.62 -19.86
CA THR A 375 5.63 -32.76 -20.64
C THR A 375 5.99 -31.28 -20.57
N ASN A 376 6.74 -30.85 -19.55
CA ASN A 376 7.03 -29.45 -19.27
C ASN A 376 8.49 -29.19 -18.83
N ASN A 377 9.40 -30.16 -18.98
CA ASN A 377 10.84 -30.06 -18.66
C ASN A 377 11.65 -29.23 -19.68
N THR A 378 11.10 -28.13 -20.18
CA THR A 378 11.82 -27.13 -21.01
C THR A 378 11.89 -25.82 -20.25
N LEU A 379 12.77 -24.87 -20.65
CA LEU A 379 12.77 -23.55 -19.99
C LEU A 379 11.41 -22.86 -20.10
N GLN A 380 10.73 -23.00 -21.26
CA GLN A 380 9.37 -22.49 -21.47
C GLN A 380 8.35 -23.18 -20.55
N GLY A 381 8.39 -24.52 -20.48
CA GLY A 381 7.47 -25.28 -19.63
C GLY A 381 7.65 -24.98 -18.14
N ILE A 382 8.90 -24.85 -17.68
CA ILE A 382 9.24 -24.48 -16.30
C ILE A 382 8.76 -23.07 -15.98
N ARG A 383 9.03 -22.09 -16.87
CA ARG A 383 8.53 -20.71 -16.73
C ARG A 383 7.02 -20.69 -16.58
N ASP A 384 6.31 -21.39 -17.47
CA ASP A 384 4.84 -21.40 -17.49
C ASP A 384 4.28 -22.11 -16.26
N ALA A 385 4.93 -23.18 -15.78
CA ALA A 385 4.56 -23.86 -14.54
C ALA A 385 4.73 -22.97 -13.30
N ILE A 386 5.85 -22.23 -13.19
CA ILE A 386 6.10 -21.30 -12.07
C ILE A 386 5.07 -20.15 -12.09
N ASN A 387 4.86 -19.53 -13.25
CA ASN A 387 3.92 -18.42 -13.37
C ASN A 387 2.46 -18.84 -13.14
N LYS A 388 2.10 -20.05 -13.55
CA LYS A 388 0.76 -20.61 -13.28
C LYS A 388 0.53 -20.90 -11.80
N ALA A 389 1.57 -21.29 -11.08
CA ALA A 389 1.49 -21.60 -9.65
C ALA A 389 1.30 -20.36 -8.76
N ASN A 390 1.81 -19.20 -9.20
CA ASN A 390 1.62 -17.90 -8.54
C ASN A 390 2.00 -17.88 -7.03
N PHE A 391 3.12 -18.52 -6.66
CA PHE A 391 3.65 -18.55 -5.30
C PHE A 391 4.55 -17.34 -4.96
N GLY A 392 4.21 -16.16 -5.47
CA GLY A 392 4.96 -14.92 -5.19
C GLY A 392 6.31 -14.80 -5.91
N VAL A 393 6.55 -15.60 -6.93
CA VAL A 393 7.73 -15.51 -7.83
C VAL A 393 7.25 -15.51 -9.27
N THR A 394 7.83 -14.64 -10.09
CA THR A 394 7.61 -14.59 -11.53
C THR A 394 8.83 -15.12 -12.28
N ALA A 395 8.59 -15.95 -13.28
CA ALA A 395 9.61 -16.52 -14.14
C ALA A 395 9.56 -15.87 -15.54
N SER A 396 10.72 -15.59 -16.09
CA SER A 396 10.89 -15.10 -17.46
C SER A 396 12.10 -15.73 -18.13
N ILE A 397 12.18 -15.68 -19.46
CA ILE A 397 13.33 -16.16 -20.21
C ILE A 397 13.99 -14.95 -20.87
N VAL A 398 15.26 -14.73 -20.57
CA VAL A 398 16.06 -13.62 -21.10
C VAL A 398 17.17 -14.19 -21.97
N SER A 399 17.36 -13.60 -23.15
CA SER A 399 18.48 -13.90 -24.04
C SER A 399 19.61 -12.90 -23.82
N ASP A 400 20.83 -13.35 -23.53
CA ASP A 400 22.00 -12.49 -23.38
C ASP A 400 22.69 -12.15 -24.73
N GLY A 401 22.24 -12.77 -25.83
CA GLY A 401 22.78 -12.57 -27.18
C GLY A 401 24.07 -13.34 -27.50
N SER A 402 24.56 -14.18 -26.58
CA SER A 402 25.73 -15.02 -26.79
C SER A 402 25.47 -16.14 -27.82
N THR A 403 26.53 -16.60 -28.48
CA THR A 403 26.41 -17.59 -29.57
C THR A 403 26.35 -19.04 -29.09
N GLY A 404 26.70 -19.31 -27.83
CA GLY A 404 26.74 -20.66 -27.26
C GLY A 404 25.45 -21.03 -26.53
N THR A 405 25.14 -20.31 -25.47
CA THR A 405 24.06 -20.65 -24.54
C THR A 405 23.28 -19.39 -24.10
N PRO A 406 22.55 -18.73 -25.02
CA PRO A 406 22.04 -17.39 -24.75
C PRO A 406 20.85 -17.31 -23.81
N PHE A 407 20.08 -18.39 -23.64
CA PHE A 407 18.81 -18.34 -22.93
C PHE A 407 18.97 -18.64 -21.45
N HIS A 408 18.52 -17.72 -20.60
CA HIS A 408 18.54 -17.83 -19.14
C HIS A 408 17.12 -17.78 -18.58
N LEU A 409 16.81 -18.64 -17.63
CA LEU A 409 15.61 -18.51 -16.81
C LEU A 409 15.88 -17.52 -15.69
N VAL A 410 15.07 -16.47 -15.61
CA VAL A 410 15.15 -15.42 -14.59
C VAL A 410 13.94 -15.51 -13.69
N LEU A 411 14.18 -15.65 -12.39
CA LEU A 411 13.19 -15.71 -11.34
C LEU A 411 13.25 -14.41 -10.53
N ASN A 412 12.12 -13.72 -10.41
CA ASN A 412 12.01 -12.47 -9.67
C ASN A 412 10.95 -12.60 -8.58
N SER A 413 11.28 -12.23 -7.35
CA SER A 413 10.28 -12.15 -6.28
C SER A 413 9.23 -11.08 -6.63
N SER A 414 7.95 -11.39 -6.46
CA SER A 414 6.87 -10.41 -6.68
C SER A 414 6.79 -9.34 -5.59
N ALA A 415 7.51 -9.52 -4.48
CA ALA A 415 7.64 -8.53 -3.41
C ALA A 415 9.10 -8.10 -3.22
N THR A 416 9.26 -6.91 -2.67
CA THR A 416 10.54 -6.38 -2.21
C THR A 416 10.74 -6.68 -0.72
N GLY A 417 11.90 -6.32 -0.18
CA GLY A 417 12.19 -6.48 1.25
C GLY A 417 13.10 -7.66 1.54
N ALA A 418 13.79 -7.62 2.68
CA ALA A 418 14.74 -8.65 3.11
C ALA A 418 14.08 -10.01 3.38
N ASN A 419 12.76 -10.05 3.59
CA ASN A 419 11.95 -11.27 3.71
C ASN A 419 11.56 -11.89 2.35
N SER A 420 12.02 -11.31 1.24
CA SER A 420 11.75 -11.80 -0.11
C SER A 420 12.92 -12.59 -0.71
N ASN A 421 13.80 -13.14 0.12
CA ASN A 421 14.84 -14.08 -0.34
C ASN A 421 14.20 -15.44 -0.65
N MET A 422 14.65 -16.08 -1.72
CA MET A 422 14.14 -17.34 -2.23
C MET A 422 14.97 -18.51 -1.70
N LYS A 423 14.27 -19.59 -1.36
CA LYS A 423 14.81 -20.94 -1.26
C LYS A 423 14.02 -21.83 -2.21
N ILE A 424 14.74 -22.51 -3.10
CA ILE A 424 14.19 -23.41 -4.11
C ILE A 424 14.72 -24.81 -3.81
N SER A 425 13.84 -25.64 -3.27
CA SER A 425 14.12 -27.04 -3.01
C SER A 425 13.47 -27.92 -4.06
N LEU A 426 14.14 -29.01 -4.41
CA LEU A 426 13.66 -29.96 -5.42
C LEU A 426 13.68 -31.36 -4.80
N SER A 427 12.63 -32.11 -5.06
CA SER A 427 12.46 -33.50 -4.63
C SER A 427 11.88 -34.33 -5.77
N GLY A 428 12.17 -35.63 -5.81
CA GLY A 428 11.55 -36.52 -6.79
C GLY A 428 10.17 -37.00 -6.32
N ASP A 429 9.64 -38.04 -6.95
CA ASP A 429 8.35 -38.62 -6.61
C ASP A 429 8.53 -39.81 -5.65
N GLY A 430 8.13 -39.66 -4.39
CA GLY A 430 8.26 -40.72 -3.39
C GLY A 430 9.72 -41.10 -3.11
N ALA A 431 10.11 -42.32 -3.51
CA ALA A 431 11.46 -42.85 -3.31
C ALA A 431 12.42 -42.51 -4.48
N ASP A 432 11.90 -42.03 -5.61
CA ASP A 432 12.71 -41.69 -6.76
C ASP A 432 13.42 -40.34 -6.56
N PRO A 433 14.70 -40.20 -6.97
CA PRO A 433 15.40 -38.92 -6.90
C PRO A 433 14.86 -37.93 -7.93
N ALA A 434 15.02 -36.63 -7.65
CA ALA A 434 14.73 -35.56 -8.62
C ALA A 434 15.65 -35.67 -9.85
N ASP A 435 15.20 -35.13 -10.99
CA ASP A 435 16.01 -35.09 -12.21
C ASP A 435 17.29 -34.24 -11.96
N PRO A 436 18.50 -34.82 -12.08
CA PRO A 436 19.74 -34.12 -11.74
C PRO A 436 19.98 -32.86 -12.58
N ALA A 437 19.50 -32.81 -13.83
CA ALA A 437 19.67 -31.64 -14.68
C ALA A 437 18.76 -30.48 -14.25
N ILE A 438 17.57 -30.79 -13.73
CA ILE A 438 16.65 -29.78 -13.19
C ILE A 438 17.15 -29.28 -11.83
N VAL A 439 17.72 -30.17 -11.00
CA VAL A 439 18.40 -29.77 -9.74
C VAL A 439 19.58 -28.84 -10.03
N ALA A 440 20.41 -29.16 -11.03
CA ALA A 440 21.50 -28.30 -11.47
C ALA A 440 21.03 -26.95 -12.05
N LEU A 441 19.84 -26.90 -12.65
CA LEU A 441 19.24 -25.68 -13.19
C LEU A 441 18.69 -24.75 -12.10
N LEU A 442 17.93 -25.29 -11.14
CA LEU A 442 17.06 -24.50 -10.25
C LEU A 442 17.43 -24.56 -8.77
N GLY A 443 18.21 -25.56 -8.36
CA GLY A 443 18.55 -25.78 -6.94
C GLY A 443 19.17 -24.54 -6.31
N TYR A 444 18.51 -23.99 -5.30
CA TYR A 444 18.98 -22.79 -4.62
C TYR A 444 18.59 -22.82 -3.14
N ASP A 445 19.54 -23.18 -2.29
CA ASP A 445 19.43 -23.06 -0.84
C ASP A 445 20.54 -22.11 -0.34
N PRO A 446 20.21 -20.94 0.21
CA PRO A 446 21.19 -20.03 0.80
C PRO A 446 22.08 -20.65 1.89
N ALA A 447 21.60 -21.72 2.56
CA ALA A 447 22.36 -22.48 3.55
C ALA A 447 23.11 -23.69 2.95
N GLY A 448 22.95 -23.93 1.64
CA GLY A 448 23.47 -25.09 0.93
C GLY A 448 23.87 -24.77 -0.51
N ALA A 449 23.47 -25.63 -1.45
CA ALA A 449 23.83 -25.49 -2.86
C ALA A 449 23.08 -24.31 -3.53
N GLN A 450 23.83 -23.42 -4.20
CA GLN A 450 23.30 -22.24 -4.87
C GLN A 450 23.67 -22.28 -6.36
N ASN A 451 22.86 -23.00 -7.15
CA ASN A 451 23.13 -23.16 -8.60
C ASN A 451 22.66 -21.94 -9.42
N LEU A 452 21.74 -21.15 -8.87
CA LEU A 452 21.29 -19.90 -9.48
C LEU A 452 22.18 -18.73 -9.08
N SER A 453 22.40 -17.83 -10.03
CA SER A 453 23.14 -16.58 -9.81
C SER A 453 22.24 -15.45 -9.32
N GLN A 454 22.61 -14.80 -8.21
CA GLN A 454 21.88 -13.65 -7.68
C GLN A 454 22.21 -12.36 -8.44
N LYS A 455 21.27 -11.85 -9.24
CA LYS A 455 21.42 -10.59 -9.98
C LYS A 455 21.09 -9.37 -9.13
N THR A 456 20.07 -9.49 -8.28
CA THR A 456 19.65 -8.44 -7.35
C THR A 456 19.31 -9.08 -6.01
N ALA A 457 19.79 -8.51 -4.92
CA ALA A 457 19.49 -8.98 -3.58
C ALA A 457 18.14 -8.41 -3.08
N ALA A 458 17.41 -9.20 -2.31
CA ALA A 458 16.26 -8.71 -1.56
C ALA A 458 16.74 -7.75 -0.47
N GLN A 459 16.20 -6.53 -0.46
CA GLN A 459 16.61 -5.46 0.46
C GLN A 459 15.39 -4.72 0.97
N ASP A 460 15.46 -4.20 2.20
CA ASP A 460 14.48 -3.28 2.78
C ASP A 460 14.79 -1.82 2.41
N THR A 461 13.76 -0.99 2.40
CA THR A 461 13.93 0.46 2.43
C THR A 461 14.47 0.86 3.80
N LYS A 462 15.58 1.61 3.82
CA LYS A 462 16.16 2.18 5.03
C LYS A 462 16.04 3.69 4.93
N ALA A 463 15.36 4.27 5.92
CA ALA A 463 15.18 5.71 6.02
C ALA A 463 15.48 6.18 7.44
N VAL A 464 15.79 7.46 7.59
CA VAL A 464 15.88 8.14 8.88
C VAL A 464 14.86 9.26 8.86
N VAL A 465 13.88 9.20 9.75
CA VAL A 465 12.82 10.21 9.89
C VAL A 465 13.09 11.00 11.16
N ASN A 466 13.39 12.30 11.04
CA ASN A 466 13.75 13.17 12.17
C ASN A 466 14.86 12.59 13.08
N GLY A 467 15.82 11.86 12.52
CA GLY A 467 16.91 11.20 13.26
C GLY A 467 16.61 9.78 13.76
N ILE A 468 15.38 9.29 13.61
CA ILE A 468 14.98 7.92 13.99
C ILE A 468 15.09 6.99 12.79
N ALA A 469 15.84 5.90 12.93
CA ALA A 469 15.95 4.88 11.89
C ALA A 469 14.63 4.13 11.72
N VAL A 470 14.15 4.07 10.48
CA VAL A 470 12.91 3.38 10.08
C VAL A 470 13.26 2.41 8.96
N THR A 471 12.71 1.21 9.04
CA THR A 471 12.85 0.17 8.01
C THR A 471 11.49 -0.22 7.47
N SER A 472 11.42 -0.54 6.18
CA SER A 472 10.22 -1.06 5.54
C SER A 472 10.59 -2.10 4.49
N SER A 473 9.83 -3.19 4.41
CA SER A 473 9.98 -4.19 3.35
C SER A 473 9.57 -3.69 1.96
N SER A 474 8.97 -2.51 1.85
CA SER A 474 8.57 -1.92 0.58
C SER A 474 9.08 -0.49 0.39
N GLY A 475 8.90 0.05 -0.81
CA GLY A 475 9.12 1.47 -1.08
C GLY A 475 8.14 2.39 -0.32
N SER A 476 7.06 1.85 0.24
CA SER A 476 6.14 2.58 1.10
C SER A 476 6.48 2.37 2.57
N ILE A 477 6.59 3.45 3.32
CA ILE A 477 6.84 3.46 4.76
C ILE A 477 5.54 3.93 5.42
N THR A 478 4.85 3.00 6.07
CA THR A 478 3.60 3.22 6.80
C THR A 478 3.80 2.89 8.28
N GLY A 479 2.99 3.49 9.15
CA GLY A 479 3.03 3.23 10.60
C GLY A 479 4.20 3.87 11.36
N ALA A 480 5.23 4.37 10.67
CA ALA A 480 6.36 5.07 11.28
C ALA A 480 5.98 6.45 11.87
N LEU A 481 4.98 7.10 11.26
CA LEU A 481 4.39 8.36 11.70
C LEU A 481 2.88 8.17 11.72
N GLU A 482 2.21 8.56 12.80
CA GLU A 482 0.75 8.41 12.89
C GLU A 482 0.07 9.24 11.80
N GLY A 483 -0.79 8.58 11.03
CA GLY A 483 -1.57 9.22 9.98
C GLY A 483 -0.79 9.68 8.74
N ILE A 484 0.51 9.39 8.64
CA ILE A 484 1.35 9.73 7.47
C ILE A 484 1.82 8.44 6.79
N SER A 485 1.67 8.39 5.47
CA SER A 485 2.27 7.36 4.62
C SER A 485 3.31 8.02 3.71
N LEU A 486 4.52 7.48 3.70
CA LEU A 486 5.63 7.95 2.88
C LEU A 486 5.90 6.95 1.75
N THR A 487 6.34 7.44 0.60
CA THR A 487 6.76 6.61 -0.52
C THR A 487 8.13 7.09 -1.00
N ALA A 488 9.12 6.22 -0.89
CA ALA A 488 10.49 6.43 -1.32
C ALA A 488 10.63 6.18 -2.83
N GLY A 489 11.18 7.16 -3.56
CA GLY A 489 11.43 7.08 -5.00
C GLY A 489 12.90 6.81 -5.36
N LYS A 490 13.84 7.56 -4.77
CA LYS A 490 15.29 7.37 -4.91
C LYS A 490 16.00 7.63 -3.57
N VAL A 491 17.25 7.17 -3.46
CA VAL A 491 18.14 7.50 -2.33
C VAL A 491 18.39 9.02 -2.31
N GLY A 492 18.34 9.64 -1.13
CA GLY A 492 18.50 11.08 -0.96
C GLY A 492 17.79 11.64 0.27
N SER A 493 17.83 12.96 0.44
CA SER A 493 17.19 13.67 1.55
C SER A 493 16.05 14.55 1.04
N ALA A 494 14.91 14.53 1.73
CA ALA A 494 13.78 15.42 1.46
C ALA A 494 13.04 15.77 2.76
N THR A 495 12.40 16.94 2.78
CA THR A 495 11.52 17.36 3.88
C THR A 495 10.07 17.25 3.42
N LEU A 496 9.25 16.52 4.18
CA LEU A 496 7.80 16.51 4.02
C LEU A 496 7.18 17.56 4.94
N THR A 497 6.46 18.51 4.36
CA THR A 497 5.67 19.50 5.09
C THR A 497 4.21 19.07 5.12
N VAL A 498 3.68 18.78 6.30
CA VAL A 498 2.26 18.51 6.52
C VAL A 498 1.60 19.79 7.03
N ALA A 499 0.58 20.25 6.32
CA ALA A 499 -0.15 21.48 6.66
C ALA A 499 -1.65 21.27 6.46
N ARG A 500 -2.47 22.21 6.93
CA ARG A 500 -3.91 22.21 6.62
C ARG A 500 -4.11 22.47 5.13
N ASP A 501 -5.00 21.72 4.49
CA ASP A 501 -5.30 21.95 3.08
C ASP A 501 -6.25 23.13 2.89
N THR A 502 -5.69 24.33 2.87
CA THR A 502 -6.44 25.57 2.60
C THR A 502 -6.82 25.72 1.14
N SER A 503 -6.14 25.02 0.23
CA SER A 503 -6.29 25.17 -1.22
C SER A 503 -7.59 24.53 -1.71
N THR A 504 -7.89 23.31 -1.26
CA THR A 504 -9.10 22.57 -1.62
C THR A 504 -10.36 23.29 -1.12
N ILE A 505 -10.32 23.85 0.08
CA ILE A 505 -11.43 24.63 0.65
C ILE A 505 -11.63 25.92 -0.11
N THR A 506 -10.56 26.64 -0.44
CA THR A 506 -10.64 27.87 -1.25
C THR A 506 -11.26 27.59 -2.62
N THR A 507 -10.84 26.51 -3.28
CA THR A 507 -11.43 26.06 -4.56
C THR A 507 -12.90 25.70 -4.41
N SER A 508 -13.26 24.98 -3.33
CA SER A 508 -14.65 24.59 -3.07
C SER A 508 -15.56 25.80 -2.82
N ILE A 509 -15.10 26.79 -2.06
CA ILE A 509 -15.85 28.03 -1.79
C ILE A 509 -15.99 28.87 -3.07
N ASN A 510 -14.95 28.98 -3.90
CA ASN A 510 -15.05 29.62 -5.20
C ASN A 510 -16.06 28.89 -6.11
N GLY A 511 -16.01 27.56 -6.12
CA GLY A 511 -16.95 26.71 -6.86
C GLY A 511 -18.40 26.95 -6.43
N PHE A 512 -18.64 27.04 -5.12
CA PHE A 512 -19.95 27.39 -4.56
C PHE A 512 -20.46 28.75 -5.03
N VAL A 513 -19.64 29.81 -4.92
CA VAL A 513 -20.01 31.17 -5.34
C VAL A 513 -20.31 31.21 -6.84
N LYS A 514 -19.47 30.55 -7.65
CA LYS A 514 -19.68 30.44 -9.10
C LYS A 514 -20.98 29.71 -9.41
N ALA A 515 -21.21 28.53 -8.82
CA ALA A 515 -22.38 27.72 -9.10
C ALA A 515 -23.68 28.41 -8.66
N TYR A 516 -23.67 29.16 -7.55
CA TYR A 516 -24.79 30.01 -7.16
C TYR A 516 -25.04 31.11 -8.21
N ASN A 517 -23.99 31.78 -8.68
CA ASN A 517 -24.11 32.85 -9.68
C ASN A 517 -24.64 32.31 -11.02
N ASP A 518 -24.18 31.14 -11.45
CA ASP A 518 -24.68 30.45 -12.63
C ASP A 518 -26.17 30.11 -12.48
N LEU A 519 -26.59 29.57 -11.32
CA LEU A 519 -28.00 29.31 -11.01
C LEU A 519 -28.83 30.60 -10.99
N ASN A 520 -28.34 31.67 -10.35
CA ASN A 520 -29.03 32.96 -10.29
C ASN A 520 -29.18 33.58 -11.68
N ASN A 521 -28.16 33.45 -12.55
CA ASN A 521 -28.23 33.89 -13.94
C ASN A 521 -29.25 33.08 -14.74
N GLN A 522 -29.30 31.76 -14.55
CA GLN A 522 -30.32 30.91 -15.17
C GLN A 522 -31.74 31.30 -14.72
N ILE A 523 -31.94 31.53 -13.42
CA ILE A 523 -33.22 32.00 -12.89
C ILE A 523 -33.60 33.37 -13.48
N LYS A 524 -32.66 34.31 -13.58
CA LYS A 524 -32.88 35.61 -14.22
C LYS A 524 -33.24 35.48 -15.70
N GLY A 525 -32.58 34.60 -16.44
CA GLY A 525 -32.90 34.36 -17.85
C GLY A 525 -34.30 33.77 -18.05
N LEU A 526 -34.74 32.91 -17.13
CA LEU A 526 -36.05 32.24 -17.22
C LEU A 526 -37.21 33.07 -16.64
N ASN A 527 -36.98 33.90 -15.62
CA ASN A 527 -38.02 34.65 -14.89
C ASN A 527 -37.87 36.18 -14.99
N GLY A 528 -36.87 36.69 -15.71
CA GLY A 528 -36.65 38.13 -15.91
C GLY A 528 -37.43 38.70 -17.09
N TYR A 529 -37.57 40.02 -17.12
CA TYR A 529 -38.08 40.78 -18.27
C TYR A 529 -36.90 41.49 -18.95
N ASN A 530 -36.71 41.26 -20.24
CA ASN A 530 -35.71 41.98 -21.02
C ASN A 530 -36.33 43.26 -21.59
N ALA A 531 -35.84 44.41 -21.11
CA ALA A 531 -36.35 45.73 -21.51
C ALA A 531 -36.01 46.11 -22.95
N GLU A 532 -34.94 45.57 -23.53
CA GLU A 532 -34.50 45.85 -24.90
C GLU A 532 -35.36 45.09 -25.91
N THR A 533 -35.55 43.79 -25.70
CA THR A 533 -36.35 42.94 -26.60
C THR A 533 -37.84 43.01 -26.29
N LYS A 534 -38.24 43.64 -25.17
CA LYS A 534 -39.61 43.70 -24.65
C LYS A 534 -40.24 42.32 -24.46
N THR A 535 -39.42 41.30 -24.18
CA THR A 535 -39.87 39.91 -23.98
C THR A 535 -39.60 39.46 -22.55
N GLY A 536 -40.59 38.83 -21.92
CA GLY A 536 -40.42 38.11 -20.67
C GLY A 536 -39.79 36.74 -20.89
N GLY A 537 -39.03 36.27 -19.90
CA GLY A 537 -38.58 34.87 -19.85
C GLY A 537 -39.75 33.89 -19.80
N VAL A 538 -39.51 32.65 -20.21
CA VAL A 538 -40.55 31.61 -20.37
C VAL A 538 -41.30 31.30 -19.06
N LEU A 539 -40.65 31.52 -17.92
CA LEU A 539 -41.18 31.30 -16.57
C LEU A 539 -41.47 32.61 -15.83
N LEU A 540 -41.58 33.75 -16.52
CA LEU A 540 -41.91 35.03 -15.91
C LEU A 540 -43.21 34.93 -15.11
N GLY A 541 -43.14 35.24 -13.81
CA GLY A 541 -44.27 35.20 -12.90
C GLY A 541 -44.59 33.81 -12.32
N ASP A 542 -43.77 32.78 -12.60
CA ASP A 542 -44.00 31.47 -12.00
C ASP A 542 -43.62 31.46 -10.51
N SER A 543 -44.62 31.18 -9.67
CA SER A 543 -44.49 31.17 -8.20
C SER A 543 -43.45 30.18 -7.66
N THR A 544 -43.18 29.07 -8.37
CA THR A 544 -42.20 28.06 -7.91
C THR A 544 -40.79 28.59 -7.99
N VAL A 545 -40.46 29.31 -9.08
CA VAL A 545 -39.14 29.93 -9.29
C VAL A 545 -38.92 31.07 -8.31
N GLN A 546 -39.95 31.90 -8.08
CA GLN A 546 -39.87 32.99 -7.10
C GLN A 546 -39.70 32.47 -5.66
N THR A 547 -40.41 31.40 -5.30
CA THR A 547 -40.29 30.75 -3.99
C THR A 547 -38.91 30.15 -3.80
N LEU A 548 -38.38 29.44 -4.80
CA LEU A 548 -37.03 28.89 -4.78
C LEU A 548 -35.99 30.01 -4.57
N GLN A 549 -36.07 31.09 -5.35
CA GLN A 549 -35.14 32.21 -5.23
C GLN A 549 -35.23 32.91 -3.87
N SER A 550 -36.44 33.08 -3.32
CA SER A 550 -36.65 33.66 -1.99
C SER A 550 -36.09 32.76 -0.89
N GLN A 551 -36.31 31.44 -0.98
CA GLN A 551 -35.80 30.47 0.00
C GLN A 551 -34.27 30.39 -0.04
N LEU A 552 -33.66 30.32 -1.23
CA LEU A 552 -32.19 30.34 -1.39
C LEU A 552 -31.60 31.59 -0.74
N ARG A 553 -32.15 32.78 -1.03
CA ARG A 553 -31.68 34.03 -0.44
C ARG A 553 -31.86 34.06 1.07
N LYS A 554 -33.04 33.70 1.58
CA LYS A 554 -33.35 33.71 3.02
C LYS A 554 -32.35 32.86 3.80
N GLN A 555 -32.07 31.66 3.31
CA GLN A 555 -31.12 30.76 3.95
C GLN A 555 -29.70 31.32 3.91
N LEU A 556 -29.24 31.89 2.78
CA LEU A 556 -27.90 32.48 2.66
C LEU A 556 -27.70 33.78 3.46
N THR A 557 -28.77 34.50 3.79
CA THR A 557 -28.72 35.73 4.60
C THR A 557 -28.94 35.50 6.10
N GLY A 558 -29.48 34.35 6.49
CA GLY A 558 -29.73 34.01 7.89
C GLY A 558 -28.43 33.78 8.65
N ALA A 559 -28.37 34.15 9.93
CA ALA A 559 -27.25 33.77 10.78
C ALA A 559 -27.38 32.28 11.17
N ILE A 560 -26.26 31.57 11.17
CA ILE A 560 -26.21 30.17 11.59
C ILE A 560 -26.17 30.09 13.12
N THR A 561 -27.03 29.25 13.70
CA THR A 561 -27.15 29.00 15.14
C THR A 561 -26.49 27.68 15.54
N GLY A 562 -26.19 27.47 16.83
CA GLY A 562 -25.55 26.24 17.32
C GLY A 562 -24.04 26.18 17.05
N LEU A 563 -23.41 27.34 16.87
CA LEU A 563 -21.97 27.50 16.73
C LEU A 563 -21.37 27.99 18.05
N GLU A 564 -21.44 27.15 19.08
CA GLU A 564 -20.94 27.47 20.41
C GLU A 564 -19.47 27.96 20.35
N GLY A 565 -19.21 29.13 20.94
CA GLY A 565 -17.89 29.76 20.98
C GLY A 565 -17.35 30.35 19.66
N SER A 566 -18.08 30.27 18.54
CA SER A 566 -17.64 30.78 17.23
C SER A 566 -17.86 32.29 17.08
N LYS A 567 -16.91 32.97 16.42
CA LYS A 567 -17.07 34.38 16.00
C LYS A 567 -17.68 34.53 14.60
N LEU A 568 -17.73 33.43 13.83
CA LEU A 568 -18.28 33.38 12.48
C LEU A 568 -19.66 32.75 12.50
N THR A 569 -20.69 33.55 12.22
CA THR A 569 -22.11 33.12 12.14
C THR A 569 -22.76 33.51 10.82
N SER A 570 -22.09 34.30 9.97
CA SER A 570 -22.63 34.71 8.67
C SER A 570 -21.62 34.68 7.51
N LEU A 571 -22.11 34.49 6.27
CA LEU A 571 -21.29 34.46 5.05
C LEU A 571 -20.49 35.75 4.82
N SER A 572 -21.03 36.90 5.21
CA SER A 572 -20.36 38.20 5.00
C SER A 572 -19.08 38.33 5.83
N GLN A 573 -19.00 37.65 6.97
CA GLN A 573 -17.81 37.63 7.84
C GLN A 573 -16.66 36.82 7.23
N VAL A 574 -16.95 35.85 6.37
CA VAL A 574 -15.94 35.11 5.57
C VAL A 574 -15.68 35.73 4.20
N GLY A 575 -16.26 36.92 3.93
CA GLY A 575 -16.04 37.66 2.69
C GLY A 575 -17.02 37.34 1.56
N ILE A 576 -18.10 36.58 1.81
CA ILE A 576 -19.13 36.27 0.81
C ILE A 576 -20.34 37.16 1.04
N ALA A 577 -20.65 38.03 0.08
CA ALA A 577 -21.75 38.99 0.21
C ALA A 577 -22.61 39.08 -1.05
N PHE A 578 -23.89 39.42 -0.86
CA PHE A 578 -24.81 39.70 -1.94
C PHE A 578 -24.54 41.06 -2.59
N GLN A 579 -24.59 41.08 -3.91
CA GLN A 579 -24.60 42.30 -4.72
C GLN A 579 -26.03 42.77 -4.99
N LYS A 580 -26.17 44.02 -5.46
CA LYS A 580 -27.49 44.62 -5.77
C LYS A 580 -28.28 43.83 -6.80
N ASP A 581 -27.59 43.11 -7.68
CA ASP A 581 -28.20 42.29 -8.72
C ASP A 581 -28.57 40.87 -8.21
N GLY A 582 -28.32 40.55 -6.94
CA GLY A 582 -28.60 39.25 -6.33
C GLY A 582 -27.55 38.16 -6.60
N SER A 583 -26.43 38.50 -7.26
CA SER A 583 -25.24 37.63 -7.34
C SER A 583 -24.45 37.65 -6.02
N LEU A 584 -23.61 36.65 -5.79
CA LEU A 584 -22.64 36.59 -4.70
C LEU A 584 -21.27 37.05 -5.19
N ALA A 585 -20.61 37.87 -4.38
CA ALA A 585 -19.20 38.23 -4.55
C ALA A 585 -18.36 37.67 -3.41
N LEU A 586 -17.14 37.25 -3.73
CA LEU A 586 -16.15 36.74 -2.78
C LEU A 586 -14.98 37.73 -2.65
N ASP A 587 -14.70 38.15 -1.42
CA ASP A 587 -13.47 38.85 -1.05
C ASP A 587 -12.41 37.83 -0.62
N SER A 588 -11.50 37.51 -1.53
CA SER A 588 -10.44 36.52 -1.30
C SER A 588 -9.51 36.88 -0.13
N GLY A 589 -9.32 38.17 0.16
CA GLY A 589 -8.48 38.62 1.28
C GLY A 589 -9.14 38.33 2.63
N LYS A 590 -10.44 38.61 2.75
CA LYS A 590 -11.22 38.25 3.96
C LYS A 590 -11.34 36.73 4.13
N LEU A 591 -11.55 36.00 3.05
CA LEU A 591 -11.59 34.54 3.09
C LEU A 591 -10.25 33.98 3.57
N GLN A 592 -9.13 34.44 3.01
CA GLN A 592 -7.80 33.96 3.42
C GLN A 592 -7.54 34.24 4.90
N LYS A 593 -7.92 35.43 5.40
CA LYS A 593 -7.81 35.78 6.83
C LYS A 593 -8.68 34.90 7.71
N ALA A 594 -9.91 34.60 7.29
CA ALA A 594 -10.79 33.69 8.00
C ALA A 594 -10.21 32.27 8.05
N ILE A 595 -9.64 31.79 6.93
CA ILE A 595 -9.01 30.47 6.82
C ILE A 595 -7.79 30.37 7.74
N THR A 596 -6.95 31.40 7.81
CA THR A 596 -5.74 31.35 8.65
C THR A 596 -6.03 31.47 10.14
N SER A 597 -7.03 32.27 10.54
CA SER A 597 -7.27 32.59 11.95
C SER A 597 -8.38 31.78 12.61
N ASN A 598 -9.40 31.35 11.85
CA ASN A 598 -10.61 30.71 12.38
C ASN A 598 -11.03 29.49 11.54
N PHE A 599 -10.08 28.68 11.10
CA PHE A 599 -10.33 27.58 10.16
C PHE A 599 -11.45 26.63 10.60
N ASN A 600 -11.46 26.23 11.88
CA ASN A 600 -12.46 25.33 12.42
C ASN A 600 -13.86 25.97 12.44
N ASP A 601 -13.96 27.30 12.48
CA ASP A 601 -15.23 28.04 12.49
C ASP A 601 -15.85 28.06 11.08
N ILE A 602 -15.02 28.04 10.02
CA ILE A 602 -15.51 27.96 8.63
C ILE A 602 -16.26 26.65 8.39
N ALA A 603 -15.76 25.54 8.94
CA ALA A 603 -16.44 24.24 8.83
C ALA A 603 -17.88 24.33 9.34
N GLY A 604 -18.09 25.00 10.48
CA GLY A 604 -19.43 25.17 11.04
C GLY A 604 -20.35 26.12 10.26
N LEU A 605 -19.76 26.98 9.41
CA LEU A 605 -20.52 27.86 8.53
C LEU A 605 -21.08 27.12 7.31
N PHE A 606 -20.40 26.08 6.82
CA PHE A 606 -20.78 25.38 5.59
C PHE A 606 -21.33 23.96 5.82
N ALA A 607 -20.69 23.18 6.69
CA ALA A 607 -21.03 21.79 6.97
C ALA A 607 -21.98 21.66 8.18
N ALA A 608 -22.56 20.47 8.34
CA ALA A 608 -23.21 20.10 9.59
C ALA A 608 -22.14 19.66 10.60
N VAL A 609 -22.00 20.39 11.71
CA VAL A 609 -20.94 20.14 12.70
C VAL A 609 -21.50 20.22 14.11
N GLY A 610 -20.98 19.37 14.99
CA GLY A 610 -21.15 19.50 16.43
C GLY A 610 -19.86 19.98 17.10
N ARG A 611 -19.97 20.94 18.01
CA ARG A 611 -18.89 21.43 18.87
C ARG A 611 -19.22 21.16 20.32
N ALA A 612 -18.50 20.22 20.93
CA ALA A 612 -18.65 19.94 22.33
C ALA A 612 -17.82 20.92 23.16
N SER A 613 -18.34 21.31 24.32
CA SER A 613 -17.59 22.08 25.31
C SER A 613 -16.57 21.22 26.08
N ASP A 614 -16.79 19.89 26.15
CA ASP A 614 -15.90 18.91 26.79
C ASP A 614 -14.99 18.24 25.75
N SER A 615 -13.68 18.18 26.03
CA SER A 615 -12.67 17.56 25.15
C SER A 615 -12.82 16.04 25.00
N ASN A 616 -13.52 15.38 25.93
CA ASN A 616 -13.82 13.96 25.88
C ASN A 616 -15.09 13.62 25.10
N VAL A 617 -15.81 14.62 24.60
CA VAL A 617 -16.99 14.42 23.75
C VAL A 617 -16.65 14.84 22.32
N SER A 618 -16.86 13.94 21.37
CA SER A 618 -16.57 14.18 19.96
C SER A 618 -17.83 14.01 19.11
N PHE A 619 -18.07 14.95 18.19
CA PHE A 619 -19.15 14.81 17.21
C PHE A 619 -18.80 13.75 16.16
N VAL A 620 -19.69 12.79 15.93
CA VAL A 620 -19.50 11.71 14.95
C VAL A 620 -20.32 11.97 13.69
N SER A 621 -21.63 12.15 13.85
CA SER A 621 -22.52 12.38 12.71
C SER A 621 -23.85 13.01 13.15
N ALA A 622 -24.62 13.49 12.18
CA ALA A 622 -25.98 13.95 12.34
C ALA A 622 -26.82 13.53 11.12
N THR A 623 -28.15 13.59 11.27
CA THR A 623 -29.09 13.35 10.17
C THR A 623 -29.87 14.61 9.83
N SER A 624 -30.65 14.60 8.73
CA SER A 624 -31.53 15.71 8.38
C SER A 624 -32.64 15.99 9.41
N GLN A 625 -32.86 15.07 10.35
CA GLN A 625 -33.81 15.24 11.45
C GLN A 625 -33.22 16.03 12.63
N THR A 626 -31.89 16.09 12.73
CA THR A 626 -31.20 16.79 13.82
C THR A 626 -31.37 18.29 13.64
N LYS A 627 -31.96 18.98 14.62
CA LYS A 627 -32.15 20.43 14.58
C LYS A 627 -30.90 21.16 15.09
N ALA A 628 -30.61 22.33 14.54
CA ALA A 628 -29.53 23.19 15.05
C ALA A 628 -29.89 23.75 16.43
N GLY A 629 -28.91 23.80 17.34
CA GLY A 629 -29.08 24.27 18.71
C GLY A 629 -27.97 23.75 19.64
N ASP A 630 -27.97 24.26 20.87
CA ASP A 630 -27.06 23.83 21.92
C ASP A 630 -27.79 22.85 22.85
N TYR A 631 -27.19 21.69 23.09
CA TYR A 631 -27.80 20.61 23.87
C TYR A 631 -26.89 20.20 25.03
N GLU A 632 -27.42 20.14 26.24
CA GLU A 632 -26.68 19.59 27.39
C GLU A 632 -26.46 18.08 27.25
N ILE A 633 -25.32 17.61 27.72
CA ILE A 633 -24.94 16.19 27.71
C ILE A 633 -24.80 15.70 29.14
N GLU A 634 -25.56 14.65 29.47
CA GLU A 634 -25.50 13.99 30.78
C GLU A 634 -25.20 12.51 30.57
N ILE A 635 -24.14 11.99 31.19
CA ILE A 635 -23.74 10.58 31.10
C ILE A 635 -24.12 9.85 32.38
N SER A 636 -25.04 8.91 32.28
CA SER A 636 -25.49 8.08 33.41
C SER A 636 -24.70 6.78 33.57
N ARG A 637 -24.02 6.32 32.50
CA ARG A 637 -23.13 5.14 32.52
C ARG A 637 -22.12 5.23 31.39
N LEU A 638 -20.85 4.90 31.68
CA LEU A 638 -19.80 4.81 30.67
C LEU A 638 -19.81 3.47 29.95
N ALA A 639 -19.25 3.45 28.75
CA ALA A 639 -19.07 2.21 28.02
C ALA A 639 -17.93 1.39 28.64
N THR A 640 -18.11 0.07 28.78
CA THR A 640 -17.06 -0.85 29.25
C THR A 640 -16.66 -1.85 28.18
N GLN A 641 -15.48 -2.43 28.32
CA GLN A 641 -14.98 -3.51 27.47
C GLN A 641 -15.38 -4.87 28.07
N GLY A 642 -15.63 -5.85 27.21
CA GLY A 642 -15.74 -7.24 27.64
C GLY A 642 -14.38 -7.75 28.07
N ALA A 643 -14.32 -8.42 29.22
CA ALA A 643 -13.08 -8.87 29.82
C ALA A 643 -13.20 -10.28 30.43
N LEU A 644 -12.09 -11.02 30.39
CA LEU A 644 -11.91 -12.30 31.08
C LEU A 644 -10.58 -12.23 31.83
N THR A 645 -10.65 -12.23 33.16
CA THR A 645 -9.47 -12.20 34.03
C THR A 645 -9.35 -13.53 34.75
N SER A 646 -8.15 -14.14 34.75
CA SER A 646 -7.91 -15.41 35.43
C SER A 646 -8.29 -15.34 36.91
N ALA A 647 -8.83 -16.43 37.45
CA ALA A 647 -9.31 -16.47 38.83
C ALA A 647 -8.18 -16.35 39.88
N ALA A 648 -6.94 -16.67 39.49
CA ALA A 648 -5.75 -16.58 40.33
C ALA A 648 -4.54 -16.10 39.50
N ALA A 649 -3.48 -15.72 40.20
CA ALA A 649 -2.21 -15.38 39.59
C ALA A 649 -1.60 -16.58 38.86
N LEU A 650 -1.01 -16.34 37.70
CA LEU A 650 -0.36 -17.40 36.93
C LEU A 650 0.93 -17.89 37.63
N PRO A 651 1.26 -19.19 37.53
CA PRO A 651 2.53 -19.70 38.01
C PRO A 651 3.70 -19.12 37.20
N ALA A 652 4.91 -19.15 37.76
CA ALA A 652 6.12 -18.62 37.11
C ALA A 652 6.41 -19.24 35.73
N THR A 653 5.89 -20.43 35.47
CA THR A 653 5.93 -21.07 34.15
C THR A 653 4.63 -21.81 33.91
N THR A 654 4.02 -21.58 32.75
CA THR A 654 2.81 -22.27 32.27
C THR A 654 3.14 -23.06 31.01
N VAL A 655 2.72 -24.32 30.93
CA VAL A 655 3.00 -25.21 29.80
C VAL A 655 1.77 -25.29 28.89
N ILE A 656 1.97 -24.99 27.60
CA ILE A 656 0.98 -25.21 26.54
C ILE A 656 1.33 -26.52 25.83
N ALA A 657 0.40 -27.48 25.84
CA ALA A 657 0.57 -28.79 25.23
C ALA A 657 0.57 -28.72 23.69
N ALA A 658 1.13 -29.75 23.05
CA ALA A 658 1.04 -29.93 21.60
C ALA A 658 -0.41 -29.93 21.12
N ASP A 659 -0.64 -29.36 19.94
CA ASP A 659 -1.95 -29.27 19.28
C ASP A 659 -3.06 -28.61 20.10
N THR A 660 -2.70 -27.70 21.01
CA THR A 660 -3.72 -26.93 21.75
C THR A 660 -4.53 -26.03 20.82
N THR A 661 -5.86 -26.24 20.80
CA THR A 661 -6.82 -25.42 20.06
C THR A 661 -8.00 -25.00 20.94
N TRP A 662 -8.40 -23.74 20.83
CA TRP A 662 -9.55 -23.17 21.54
C TRP A 662 -10.54 -22.55 20.57
N THR A 663 -11.83 -22.75 20.79
CA THR A 663 -12.87 -21.93 20.18
C THR A 663 -12.93 -20.60 20.91
N VAL A 664 -12.64 -19.51 20.20
CA VAL A 664 -12.72 -18.14 20.71
C VAL A 664 -13.92 -17.44 20.08
N LYS A 665 -14.77 -16.85 20.91
CA LYS A 665 -15.82 -15.92 20.50
C LYS A 665 -15.40 -14.53 20.95
N LEU A 666 -15.30 -13.58 20.01
CA LEU A 666 -14.79 -12.24 20.28
C LEU A 666 -15.64 -11.17 19.58
N ASN A 667 -16.27 -10.30 20.36
CA ASN A 667 -17.11 -9.21 19.86
C ASN A 667 -18.29 -9.67 18.98
N ASP A 668 -18.94 -10.76 19.37
CA ASP A 668 -20.04 -11.33 18.59
C ASP A 668 -21.40 -10.74 19.00
N THR A 669 -22.45 -11.00 18.23
CA THR A 669 -23.80 -10.54 18.57
C THR A 669 -24.40 -11.32 19.75
N LEU A 670 -25.40 -10.72 20.41
CA LEU A 670 -26.21 -11.36 21.45
C LEU A 670 -27.68 -11.34 20.98
N PRO A 671 -28.30 -12.50 20.65
CA PRO A 671 -27.71 -13.86 20.63
C PRO A 671 -26.66 -14.05 19.51
N SER A 672 -25.80 -15.06 19.68
CA SER A 672 -24.69 -15.34 18.76
C SER A 672 -25.19 -15.73 17.37
N ASN A 673 -24.60 -15.15 16.34
CA ASN A 673 -24.78 -15.58 14.95
C ASN A 673 -23.59 -16.42 14.43
N GLY A 674 -22.60 -16.68 15.29
CA GLY A 674 -21.39 -17.45 14.98
C GLY A 674 -20.39 -16.72 14.07
N ASN A 675 -20.66 -15.48 13.64
CA ASN A 675 -19.82 -14.77 12.68
C ASN A 675 -18.48 -14.34 13.25
N ASN A 676 -18.41 -14.08 14.55
CA ASN A 676 -17.17 -13.78 15.26
C ASN A 676 -16.75 -14.90 16.23
N THR A 677 -16.80 -16.14 15.75
CA THR A 677 -16.31 -17.32 16.47
C THR A 677 -15.29 -18.07 15.60
N ALA A 678 -14.11 -18.37 16.12
CA ALA A 678 -13.05 -19.07 15.38
C ALA A 678 -12.24 -20.00 16.28
N THR A 679 -11.71 -21.08 15.72
CA THR A 679 -10.74 -21.93 16.38
C THR A 679 -9.35 -21.30 16.28
N VAL A 680 -8.73 -21.05 17.42
CA VAL A 680 -7.39 -20.46 17.56
C VAL A 680 -6.41 -21.57 17.97
N LYS A 681 -5.33 -21.74 17.22
CA LYS A 681 -4.24 -22.68 17.55
C LYS A 681 -3.16 -21.97 18.36
N LEU A 682 -2.76 -22.57 19.48
CA LEU A 682 -1.66 -22.09 20.32
C LEU A 682 -0.40 -22.91 20.07
N THR A 683 0.74 -22.24 20.04
CA THR A 683 2.04 -22.89 19.90
C THR A 683 2.40 -23.60 21.21
N ALA A 684 2.86 -24.85 21.10
CA ALA A 684 3.29 -25.63 22.25
C ALA A 684 4.61 -25.10 22.83
N GLY A 685 4.74 -25.10 24.15
CA GLY A 685 5.94 -24.58 24.82
C GLY A 685 5.73 -24.28 26.29
N SER A 686 6.81 -23.87 26.96
CA SER A 686 6.77 -23.36 28.34
C SER A 686 6.94 -21.84 28.31
N TYR A 687 6.01 -21.12 28.93
CA TYR A 687 5.92 -19.66 28.84
C TYR A 687 5.93 -19.04 30.24
N THR A 688 6.60 -17.89 30.38
CA THR A 688 6.37 -16.98 31.52
C THR A 688 5.01 -16.29 31.35
N PRO A 689 4.42 -15.70 32.41
CA PRO A 689 3.14 -14.98 32.29
C PRO A 689 3.11 -13.94 31.17
N GLU A 690 4.17 -13.15 31.01
CA GLU A 690 4.28 -12.11 29.97
C GLU A 690 4.41 -12.70 28.56
N ALA A 691 5.17 -13.79 28.43
CA ALA A 691 5.32 -14.51 27.17
C ALA A 691 4.01 -15.20 26.76
N LEU A 692 3.26 -15.73 27.73
CA LEU A 692 1.94 -16.31 27.51
C LEU A 692 0.92 -15.25 27.09
N ALA A 693 0.93 -14.08 27.73
CA ALA A 693 0.08 -12.95 27.34
C ALA A 693 0.35 -12.54 25.88
N THR A 694 1.63 -12.45 25.51
CA THR A 694 2.05 -12.13 24.13
C THR A 694 1.61 -13.21 23.14
N LEU A 695 1.77 -14.49 23.48
CA LEU A 695 1.31 -15.62 22.66
C LEU A 695 -0.21 -15.56 22.42
N LEU A 696 -1.00 -15.42 23.48
CA LEU A 696 -2.46 -15.38 23.38
C LEU A 696 -2.94 -14.19 22.56
N GLN A 697 -2.34 -13.01 22.78
CA GLN A 697 -2.66 -11.82 21.98
C GLN A 697 -2.34 -12.04 20.51
N ALA A 698 -1.17 -12.60 20.18
CA ALA A 698 -0.74 -12.84 18.82
C ALA A 698 -1.59 -13.92 18.13
N SER A 699 -1.86 -15.03 18.81
CA SER A 699 -2.67 -16.14 18.27
C SER A 699 -4.12 -15.72 18.00
N ILE A 700 -4.74 -14.97 18.94
CA ILE A 700 -6.12 -14.48 18.75
C ILE A 700 -6.13 -13.40 17.66
N ASN A 701 -5.33 -12.33 17.78
CA ASN A 701 -5.36 -11.23 16.81
C ASN A 701 -4.86 -11.62 15.41
N GLY A 702 -4.01 -12.65 15.31
CA GLY A 702 -3.52 -13.20 14.04
C GLY A 702 -4.51 -14.12 13.33
N THR A 703 -5.65 -14.45 13.95
CA THR A 703 -6.68 -15.27 13.31
C THR A 703 -7.47 -14.43 12.31
N THR A 704 -7.44 -14.82 11.02
CA THR A 704 -8.00 -14.05 9.89
C THR A 704 -9.45 -13.62 10.09
N ARG A 705 -10.27 -14.50 10.67
CA ARG A 705 -11.69 -14.20 10.95
C ARG A 705 -11.87 -12.99 11.87
N PHE A 706 -11.00 -12.82 12.88
CA PHE A 706 -11.08 -11.68 13.79
C PHE A 706 -10.46 -10.43 13.18
N SER A 707 -9.34 -10.55 12.45
CA SER A 707 -8.73 -9.42 11.77
C SER A 707 -9.63 -8.84 10.68
N ASP A 708 -10.31 -9.69 9.90
CA ASP A 708 -11.27 -9.27 8.86
C ASP A 708 -12.50 -8.57 9.46
N ALA A 709 -12.94 -9.02 10.65
CA ALA A 709 -14.01 -8.39 11.42
C ALA A 709 -13.56 -7.15 12.22
N GLY A 710 -12.27 -6.77 12.15
CA GLY A 710 -11.67 -5.70 12.94
C GLY A 710 -11.83 -5.90 14.45
N SER A 711 -11.89 -7.14 14.90
CA SER A 711 -12.01 -7.53 16.31
C SER A 711 -10.64 -7.92 16.83
N THR A 712 -10.18 -7.25 17.88
CA THR A 712 -8.91 -7.57 18.52
C THR A 712 -9.07 -7.64 20.04
N VAL A 713 -8.13 -8.33 20.68
CA VAL A 713 -8.01 -8.47 22.13
C VAL A 713 -6.69 -7.84 22.57
N ALA A 714 -6.70 -7.23 23.75
CA ALA A 714 -5.52 -6.86 24.50
C ALA A 714 -5.35 -7.87 25.64
N VAL A 715 -4.13 -8.39 25.81
CA VAL A 715 -3.80 -9.37 26.85
C VAL A 715 -2.72 -8.79 27.74
N LYS A 716 -3.00 -8.67 29.04
CA LYS A 716 -2.08 -8.11 30.03
C LYS A 716 -1.98 -9.04 31.24
N VAL A 717 -0.79 -9.12 31.83
CA VAL A 717 -0.61 -9.60 33.20
C VAL A 717 -0.75 -8.39 34.13
N ASN A 718 -1.74 -8.43 35.03
CA ASN A 718 -1.99 -7.39 36.02
C ASN A 718 -0.90 -7.39 37.10
N ASP A 719 -0.83 -6.31 37.87
CA ASP A 719 0.18 -6.13 38.92
C ASP A 719 0.04 -7.19 40.05
N ASP A 720 -1.12 -7.84 40.16
CA ASP A 720 -1.41 -8.95 41.07
C ASP A 720 -1.05 -10.34 40.48
N GLY A 721 -0.47 -10.39 39.27
CA GLY A 721 -0.08 -11.61 38.57
C GLY A 721 -1.21 -12.33 37.83
N THR A 722 -2.44 -11.79 37.84
CA THR A 722 -3.57 -12.34 37.07
C THR A 722 -3.45 -12.01 35.59
N LEU A 723 -3.92 -12.91 34.72
CA LEU A 723 -3.97 -12.70 33.27
C LEU A 723 -5.33 -12.15 32.87
N ALA A 724 -5.35 -10.95 32.31
CA ALA A 724 -6.56 -10.29 31.83
C ALA A 724 -6.57 -10.20 30.30
N LEU A 725 -7.66 -10.68 29.71
CA LEU A 725 -7.99 -10.52 28.30
C LEU A 725 -9.12 -9.50 28.22
N SER A 726 -8.91 -8.40 27.51
CA SER A 726 -9.94 -7.39 27.28
C SER A 726 -10.13 -7.15 25.79
N SER A 727 -11.38 -7.01 25.36
CA SER A 727 -11.66 -6.65 23.97
C SER A 727 -11.26 -5.20 23.74
N THR A 728 -10.71 -4.89 22.58
CA THR A 728 -10.40 -3.50 22.22
C THR A 728 -11.66 -2.69 21.89
N LYS A 729 -12.80 -3.36 21.65
CA LYS A 729 -14.10 -2.70 21.43
C LYS A 729 -14.80 -2.43 22.76
N TYR A 730 -15.66 -1.43 22.78
CA TYR A 730 -16.50 -1.05 23.91
C TYR A 730 -17.97 -1.35 23.61
N GLY A 731 -18.79 -1.57 24.64
CA GLY A 731 -20.24 -1.71 24.50
C GLY A 731 -20.79 -3.10 24.76
N GLY A 732 -22.11 -3.25 24.60
CA GLY A 732 -22.85 -4.51 24.75
C GLY A 732 -22.42 -5.60 23.77
N LYS A 733 -21.79 -5.22 22.65
CA LYS A 733 -21.20 -6.16 21.67
C LYS A 733 -19.79 -6.60 22.06
N SER A 734 -19.18 -5.97 23.06
CA SER A 734 -17.85 -6.31 23.53
C SER A 734 -17.95 -7.52 24.45
N ASN A 735 -17.73 -8.72 23.92
CA ASN A 735 -17.77 -9.97 24.67
C ASN A 735 -16.56 -10.85 24.30
N ILE A 736 -16.14 -11.68 25.24
CA ILE A 736 -15.07 -12.66 25.07
C ILE A 736 -15.57 -13.97 25.64
N THR A 737 -15.49 -15.05 24.90
CA THR A 737 -15.73 -16.40 25.43
C THR A 737 -14.68 -17.34 24.87
N LEU A 738 -14.08 -18.15 25.74
CA LEU A 738 -13.08 -19.14 25.38
C LEU A 738 -13.63 -20.53 25.71
N THR A 739 -13.53 -21.47 24.78
CA THR A 739 -13.92 -22.87 25.00
C THR A 739 -12.80 -23.79 24.53
N SER A 740 -12.40 -24.74 25.37
CA SER A 740 -11.37 -25.73 25.02
C SER A 740 -11.88 -26.68 23.94
N GLU A 741 -11.10 -26.93 22.89
CA GLU A 741 -11.36 -28.02 21.93
C GLU A 741 -10.38 -29.18 22.17
N THR A 742 -9.07 -28.92 22.05
CA THR A 742 -8.01 -29.94 22.22
C THR A 742 -6.78 -29.36 22.91
N GLY A 743 -5.94 -30.21 23.52
CA GLY A 743 -4.72 -29.82 24.23
C GLY A 743 -4.96 -29.23 25.62
N THR A 744 -4.24 -28.15 25.99
CA THR A 744 -4.37 -27.48 27.30
C THR A 744 -5.76 -26.84 27.45
N ALA A 745 -6.44 -27.06 28.58
CA ALA A 745 -7.78 -26.52 28.78
C ALA A 745 -7.74 -25.03 29.16
N VAL A 746 -8.75 -24.27 28.73
CA VAL A 746 -8.94 -22.86 29.14
C VAL A 746 -8.97 -22.73 30.68
N ALA A 747 -9.59 -23.69 31.37
CA ALA A 747 -9.67 -23.71 32.83
C ALA A 747 -8.30 -23.88 33.52
N ASP A 748 -7.30 -24.48 32.86
CA ASP A 748 -5.95 -24.62 33.42
C ASP A 748 -5.23 -23.28 33.53
N ILE A 749 -5.66 -22.29 32.74
CA ILE A 749 -5.06 -20.95 32.68
C ILE A 749 -5.97 -19.91 33.35
N PHE A 750 -7.29 -19.96 33.12
CA PHE A 750 -8.24 -18.98 33.63
C PHE A 750 -8.98 -19.42 34.90
N GLY A 751 -8.91 -20.70 35.28
CA GLY A 751 -9.65 -21.25 36.40
C GLY A 751 -11.17 -21.16 36.19
N ALA A 752 -11.91 -20.91 37.28
CA ALA A 752 -13.36 -20.71 37.26
C ALA A 752 -13.78 -19.28 36.85
N ALA A 753 -12.89 -18.52 36.21
CA ALA A 753 -13.19 -17.16 35.78
C ALA A 753 -14.30 -17.13 34.72
N THR A 754 -15.26 -16.24 34.92
CA THR A 754 -16.33 -15.97 33.95
C THR A 754 -16.04 -14.68 33.21
N SER A 755 -16.30 -14.66 31.91
CA SER A 755 -16.25 -13.45 31.11
C SER A 755 -17.29 -12.45 31.57
N VAL A 756 -16.90 -11.18 31.68
CA VAL A 756 -17.80 -10.04 31.88
C VAL A 756 -18.01 -9.39 30.52
N ASP A 757 -19.28 -9.23 30.12
CA ASP A 757 -19.61 -8.51 28.90
C ASP A 757 -19.49 -7.00 29.10
N GLY A 758 -19.09 -6.29 28.05
CA GLY A 758 -19.08 -4.84 28.03
C GLY A 758 -20.50 -4.28 28.05
N LEU A 759 -20.63 -3.03 28.48
CA LEU A 759 -21.89 -2.29 28.52
C LEU A 759 -21.79 -1.05 27.64
N ASP A 760 -22.88 -0.68 26.98
CA ASP A 760 -22.95 0.56 26.19
C ASP A 760 -23.05 1.78 27.10
N VAL A 761 -22.54 2.90 26.59
CA VAL A 761 -22.73 4.23 27.18
C VAL A 761 -24.23 4.51 27.33
N ALA A 762 -24.65 5.09 28.46
CA ALA A 762 -26.01 5.53 28.67
C ALA A 762 -26.00 7.00 29.13
N GLY A 763 -26.99 7.76 28.69
CA GLY A 763 -27.07 9.18 28.99
C GLY A 763 -28.23 9.89 28.29
N THR A 764 -28.26 11.20 28.41
CA THR A 764 -29.22 12.07 27.73
C THR A 764 -28.49 13.12 26.88
N ILE A 765 -29.14 13.54 25.80
CA ILE A 765 -28.69 14.67 24.96
C ILE A 765 -29.85 15.66 24.86
N GLY A 766 -29.66 16.88 25.36
CA GLY A 766 -30.68 17.92 25.44
C GLY A 766 -31.85 17.54 26.34
N GLY A 767 -31.61 16.74 27.39
CA GLY A 767 -32.63 16.20 28.29
C GLY A 767 -33.44 15.02 27.75
N TYR A 768 -33.19 14.58 26.51
CA TYR A 768 -33.82 13.39 25.93
C TYR A 768 -32.93 12.16 26.11
N ALA A 769 -33.50 11.04 26.56
CA ALA A 769 -32.78 9.77 26.67
C ALA A 769 -32.16 9.37 25.32
N ALA A 770 -30.86 9.12 25.29
CA ALA A 770 -30.14 8.76 24.08
C ALA A 770 -29.81 7.26 24.06
N THR A 771 -29.65 6.71 22.86
CA THR A 771 -29.32 5.30 22.64
C THR A 771 -27.81 5.12 22.53
N GLY A 772 -27.24 4.29 23.40
CA GLY A 772 -25.83 3.91 23.36
C GLY A 772 -25.53 2.75 22.39
N ASP A 773 -24.39 2.82 21.71
CA ASP A 773 -23.75 1.70 20.98
C ASP A 773 -22.22 1.85 21.11
N GLY A 774 -21.64 1.07 22.02
CA GLY A 774 -20.27 1.25 22.48
C GLY A 774 -20.08 2.58 23.20
N GLN A 775 -19.06 3.32 22.80
CA GLN A 775 -18.82 4.69 23.24
C GLN A 775 -19.71 5.72 22.52
N ASN A 776 -20.54 5.31 21.56
CA ASN A 776 -21.36 6.25 20.82
C ASN A 776 -22.72 6.44 21.47
N LEU A 777 -23.11 7.69 21.69
CA LEU A 777 -24.42 8.09 22.19
C LEU A 777 -25.21 8.77 21.06
N THR A 778 -26.40 8.27 20.74
CA THR A 778 -27.24 8.75 19.63
C THR A 778 -28.56 9.31 20.14
N GLY A 779 -28.92 10.54 19.75
CA GLY A 779 -30.15 11.19 20.20
C GLY A 779 -31.42 10.46 19.77
N ALA A 780 -32.44 10.48 20.63
CA ALA A 780 -33.68 9.74 20.44
C ALA A 780 -34.46 10.12 19.16
N PRO A 781 -35.10 9.15 18.49
CA PRO A 781 -36.04 9.43 17.41
C PRO A 781 -37.15 10.40 17.85
N GLY A 782 -37.49 11.38 17.02
CA GLY A 782 -38.55 12.37 17.28
C GLY A 782 -38.14 13.55 18.18
N ALA A 783 -37.00 13.49 18.86
CA ALA A 783 -36.44 14.63 19.60
C ALA A 783 -35.75 15.62 18.66
N ALA A 784 -35.45 16.83 19.15
CA ALA A 784 -34.63 17.80 18.39
C ALA A 784 -33.22 17.27 18.10
N THR A 785 -32.73 16.35 18.93
CA THR A 785 -31.43 15.67 18.83
C THR A 785 -31.47 14.40 17.97
N ALA A 786 -32.60 14.09 17.32
CA ALA A 786 -32.77 12.86 16.55
C ALA A 786 -31.66 12.67 15.52
N GLY A 787 -30.93 11.56 15.64
CA GLY A 787 -29.82 11.21 14.75
C GLY A 787 -28.51 11.94 15.00
N LEU A 788 -28.42 12.81 16.03
CA LEU A 788 -27.15 13.35 16.51
C LEU A 788 -26.36 12.25 17.21
N LYS A 789 -25.19 11.91 16.69
CA LYS A 789 -24.31 10.87 17.23
C LYS A 789 -23.03 11.50 17.76
N LEU A 790 -22.73 11.19 19.02
CA LEU A 790 -21.56 11.67 19.76
C LEU A 790 -20.73 10.47 20.24
N GLU A 791 -19.42 10.58 20.22
CA GLU A 791 -18.51 9.64 20.86
C GLU A 791 -18.11 10.19 22.23
N ILE A 792 -18.25 9.38 23.27
CA ILE A 792 -18.00 9.74 24.66
C ILE A 792 -16.78 8.97 25.16
N LYS A 793 -15.73 9.70 25.55
CA LYS A 793 -14.48 9.17 26.11
C LYS A 793 -14.30 9.57 27.58
N GLY A 794 -13.26 9.03 28.22
CA GLY A 794 -12.90 9.33 29.61
C GLY A 794 -13.63 8.45 30.64
N ASP A 795 -13.47 8.81 31.91
CA ASP A 795 -13.75 7.97 33.08
C ASP A 795 -14.77 8.57 34.07
N THR A 796 -15.33 9.74 33.78
CA THR A 796 -16.31 10.43 34.63
C THR A 796 -17.76 10.23 34.18
N ILE A 797 -18.67 10.07 35.14
CA ILE A 797 -20.13 10.13 34.90
C ILE A 797 -20.67 11.49 35.35
N GLY A 798 -21.86 11.87 34.86
CA GLY A 798 -22.52 13.14 35.16
C GLY A 798 -22.54 14.12 33.98
N SER A 799 -22.69 15.41 34.29
CA SER A 799 -22.75 16.48 33.30
C SER A 799 -21.43 16.66 32.57
N ARG A 800 -21.50 16.67 31.24
CA ARG A 800 -20.36 16.84 30.33
C ARG A 800 -20.50 18.08 29.44
N GLY A 801 -21.16 19.10 29.97
CA GLY A 801 -21.37 20.38 29.31
C GLY A 801 -22.35 20.29 28.14
N THR A 802 -22.11 21.06 27.08
CA THR A 802 -23.01 21.23 25.94
C THR A 802 -22.37 20.79 24.62
N ILE A 803 -23.23 20.39 23.68
CA ILE A 803 -22.91 20.20 22.27
C ILE A 803 -23.69 21.23 21.46
N GLY A 804 -22.98 22.24 20.94
CA GLY A 804 -23.51 23.14 19.93
C GLY A 804 -23.54 22.44 18.58
N PHE A 805 -24.73 22.13 18.07
CA PHE A 805 -24.91 21.57 16.74
C PHE A 805 -25.39 22.62 15.75
N SER A 806 -24.63 22.80 14.68
CA SER A 806 -24.90 23.73 13.60
C SER A 806 -25.23 23.00 12.30
N GLN A 807 -26.19 23.54 11.55
CA GLN A 807 -26.41 23.20 10.15
C GLN A 807 -25.88 24.34 9.28
N GLY A 808 -24.69 24.19 8.70
CA GLY A 808 -24.10 25.21 7.83
C GLY A 808 -24.85 25.42 6.51
N TYR A 809 -24.52 26.50 5.81
CA TYR A 809 -25.20 26.92 4.57
C TYR A 809 -25.15 25.85 3.48
N ALA A 810 -24.02 25.17 3.28
CA ALA A 810 -23.91 24.15 2.24
C ALA A 810 -24.84 22.97 2.52
N TYR A 811 -24.93 22.54 3.78
CA TYR A 811 -25.86 21.50 4.22
C TYR A 811 -27.33 21.91 4.03
N GLN A 812 -27.70 23.13 4.43
CA GLN A 812 -29.05 23.65 4.25
C GLN A 812 -29.43 23.79 2.76
N MET A 813 -28.50 24.26 1.93
CA MET A 813 -28.68 24.40 0.48
C MET A 813 -28.81 23.04 -0.22
N ASP A 814 -28.02 22.04 0.17
CA ASP A 814 -28.11 20.69 -0.37
C ASP A 814 -29.47 20.06 -0.03
N ASN A 815 -29.95 20.19 1.21
CA ASN A 815 -31.27 19.71 1.61
C ASN A 815 -32.42 20.44 0.89
N LEU A 816 -32.28 21.76 0.68
CA LEU A 816 -33.23 22.53 -0.12
C LEU A 816 -33.25 22.04 -1.57
N ALA A 817 -32.09 21.88 -2.20
CA ALA A 817 -31.97 21.38 -3.57
C ALA A 817 -32.60 19.98 -3.71
N LYS A 818 -32.35 19.06 -2.76
CA LYS A 818 -32.99 17.73 -2.70
C LYS A 818 -34.51 17.79 -2.69
N THR A 819 -35.09 18.75 -1.96
CA THR A 819 -36.55 18.94 -1.88
C THR A 819 -37.16 19.37 -3.23
N TYR A 820 -36.41 20.11 -4.04
CA TYR A 820 -36.87 20.54 -5.36
C TYR A 820 -36.57 19.51 -6.47
N LEU A 821 -35.43 18.83 -6.40
CA LEU A 821 -34.92 17.92 -7.43
C LEU A 821 -35.36 16.46 -7.29
N GLY A 822 -35.74 16.02 -6.08
CA GLY A 822 -36.07 14.61 -5.82
C GLY A 822 -37.16 14.06 -6.76
N GLY A 823 -37.29 12.72 -6.83
CA GLY A 823 -38.29 12.07 -7.70
C GLY A 823 -39.72 12.57 -7.45
N THR A 824 -40.05 12.88 -6.19
CA THR A 824 -41.30 13.52 -5.74
C THR A 824 -41.15 15.02 -5.44
N GLY A 825 -40.05 15.62 -5.87
CA GLY A 825 -39.71 17.02 -5.63
C GLY A 825 -40.57 18.00 -6.43
N ILE A 826 -40.55 19.27 -6.03
CA ILE A 826 -41.43 20.32 -6.57
C ILE A 826 -41.24 20.51 -8.09
N LEU A 827 -39.99 20.51 -8.58
CA LEU A 827 -39.71 20.71 -10.01
C LEU A 827 -40.10 19.48 -10.84
N SER A 828 -39.85 18.28 -10.31
CA SER A 828 -40.30 17.01 -10.92
C SER A 828 -41.82 16.99 -11.06
N GLY A 829 -42.54 17.32 -9.98
CA GLY A 829 -44.00 17.40 -9.98
C GLY A 829 -44.55 18.41 -10.98
N ARG A 830 -43.95 19.61 -11.05
CA ARG A 830 -44.36 20.66 -12.00
C ARG A 830 -44.12 20.24 -13.45
N THR A 831 -42.97 19.62 -13.73
CA THR A 831 -42.62 19.12 -15.07
C THR A 831 -43.58 18.01 -15.51
N LYS A 832 -43.88 17.05 -14.61
CA LYS A 832 -44.86 15.99 -14.86
C LYS A 832 -46.26 16.55 -15.13
N GLY A 833 -46.71 17.53 -14.34
CA GLY A 833 -48.01 18.19 -14.55
C GLY A 833 -48.12 18.90 -15.89
N LEU A 834 -47.06 19.59 -16.33
CA LEU A 834 -47.02 20.24 -17.65
C LEU A 834 -46.99 19.22 -18.79
N ASN A 835 -46.22 18.13 -18.67
CA ASN A 835 -46.20 17.04 -19.65
C ASN A 835 -47.57 16.38 -19.80
N ASN A 836 -48.27 16.14 -18.69
CA ASN A 836 -49.64 15.63 -18.73
C ASN A 836 -50.58 16.60 -19.46
N SER A 837 -50.44 17.92 -19.21
CA SER A 837 -51.23 18.95 -19.91
C SER A 837 -50.95 18.96 -21.43
N VAL A 838 -49.69 18.76 -21.84
CA VAL A 838 -49.32 18.61 -23.26
C VAL A 838 -49.98 17.37 -23.87
N GLN A 839 -49.95 16.24 -23.16
CA GLN A 839 -50.60 15.00 -23.62
C GLN A 839 -52.12 15.15 -23.73
N ASP A 840 -52.76 15.83 -22.77
CA ASP A 840 -54.20 16.07 -22.80
C ASP A 840 -54.59 17.02 -23.94
N ILE A 841 -53.80 18.06 -24.22
CA ILE A 841 -53.98 18.89 -25.42
C ILE A 841 -53.81 18.05 -26.69
N GLY A 842 -52.84 17.15 -26.74
CA GLY A 842 -52.67 16.21 -27.85
C GLY A 842 -53.93 15.39 -28.12
N LYS A 843 -54.49 14.76 -27.08
CA LYS A 843 -55.76 14.02 -27.17
C LYS A 843 -56.93 14.90 -27.61
N GLN A 844 -57.00 16.15 -27.12
CA GLN A 844 -58.03 17.10 -27.55
C GLN A 844 -57.89 17.47 -29.03
N LYS A 845 -56.66 17.66 -29.52
CA LYS A 845 -56.40 17.90 -30.94
C LYS A 845 -56.82 16.73 -31.80
N ASP A 846 -56.50 15.50 -31.40
CA ASP A 846 -56.86 14.30 -32.15
C ASP A 846 -58.38 14.13 -32.24
N ALA A 847 -59.08 14.34 -31.11
CA ALA A 847 -60.54 14.32 -31.08
C ALA A 847 -61.16 15.44 -31.94
N PHE A 848 -60.58 16.64 -31.93
CA PHE A 848 -61.05 17.75 -32.75
C PHE A 848 -60.79 17.53 -34.24
N ASN A 849 -59.63 16.99 -34.61
CA ASN A 849 -59.30 16.59 -35.98
C ASN A 849 -60.30 15.56 -36.51
N ALA A 850 -60.65 14.54 -35.72
CA ALA A 850 -61.69 13.58 -36.11
C ALA A 850 -63.04 14.27 -36.35
N LYS A 851 -63.42 15.22 -35.49
CA LYS A 851 -64.65 16.01 -35.66
C LYS A 851 -64.64 16.87 -36.91
N LEU A 852 -63.48 17.44 -37.30
CA LEU A 852 -63.35 18.22 -38.53
C LEU A 852 -63.63 17.37 -39.78
N VAL A 853 -63.23 16.10 -39.80
CA VAL A 853 -63.55 15.17 -40.90
C VAL A 853 -65.06 15.00 -41.05
N ASP A 854 -65.79 14.82 -39.95
CA ASP A 854 -67.26 14.70 -39.98
C ASP A 854 -67.94 16.01 -40.43
N ILE A 855 -67.41 17.16 -40.01
CA ILE A 855 -67.90 18.48 -40.42
C ILE A 855 -67.67 18.67 -41.92
N GLU A 856 -66.49 18.33 -42.43
CA GLU A 856 -66.19 18.40 -43.86
C GLU A 856 -67.15 17.53 -44.67
N ALA A 857 -67.36 16.28 -44.25
CA ALA A 857 -68.30 15.36 -44.90
C ALA A 857 -69.73 15.92 -44.91
N ARG A 858 -70.15 16.57 -43.82
CA ARG A 858 -71.46 17.23 -43.73
C ARG A 858 -71.56 18.41 -44.68
N TYR A 859 -70.56 19.29 -44.73
CA TYR A 859 -70.54 20.41 -45.67
C TYR A 859 -70.54 19.91 -47.11
N ARG A 860 -69.72 18.90 -47.45
CA ARG A 860 -69.74 18.27 -48.78
C ARG A 860 -71.15 17.80 -49.13
N LYS A 861 -71.82 17.06 -48.24
CA LYS A 861 -73.21 16.61 -48.46
C LYS A 861 -74.20 17.76 -48.65
N GLN A 862 -74.13 18.80 -47.84
CA GLN A 862 -75.03 19.96 -47.92
C GLN A 862 -74.82 20.77 -49.21
N TYR A 863 -73.57 21.03 -49.59
CA TYR A 863 -73.26 21.78 -50.80
C TYR A 863 -73.50 20.98 -52.09
N THR A 864 -73.28 19.65 -52.08
CA THR A 864 -73.67 18.78 -53.21
C THR A 864 -75.19 18.71 -53.38
N ALA A 865 -75.94 18.63 -52.27
CA ALA A 865 -77.41 18.69 -52.34
C ALA A 865 -77.88 20.06 -52.86
N LEU A 866 -77.27 21.15 -52.41
CA LEU A 866 -77.55 22.50 -52.92
C LEU A 866 -77.27 22.61 -54.42
N ASP A 867 -76.12 22.11 -54.89
CA ASP A 867 -75.76 22.09 -56.32
C ASP A 867 -76.77 21.28 -57.15
N THR A 868 -77.22 20.13 -56.63
CA THR A 868 -78.27 19.33 -57.26
C THR A 868 -79.59 20.09 -57.33
N THR A 869 -80.00 20.78 -56.25
CA THR A 869 -81.22 21.59 -56.25
C THR A 869 -81.12 22.78 -57.22
N LEU A 870 -79.98 23.46 -57.28
CA LEU A 870 -79.74 24.57 -58.20
C LEU A 870 -79.72 24.09 -59.66
N SER A 871 -79.15 22.92 -59.94
CA SER A 871 -79.20 22.27 -61.25
C SER A 871 -80.65 21.92 -61.66
N SER A 872 -81.45 21.37 -60.73
CA SER A 872 -82.87 21.09 -60.98
C SER A 872 -83.70 22.36 -61.20
N LEU A 873 -83.42 23.44 -60.46
CA LEU A 873 -84.04 24.75 -60.64
C LEU A 873 -83.62 25.39 -61.97
N SER A 874 -82.37 25.25 -62.37
CA SER A 874 -81.88 25.71 -63.68
C SER A 874 -82.56 24.94 -64.81
N THR A 875 -82.70 23.62 -64.69
CA THR A 875 -83.44 22.80 -65.67
C THR A 875 -84.92 23.19 -65.73
N THR A 876 -85.54 23.44 -64.56
CA THR A 876 -86.93 23.92 -64.47
C THR A 876 -87.07 25.31 -65.09
N ALA A 877 -86.11 26.21 -64.86
CA ALA A 877 -86.08 27.54 -65.47
C ALA A 877 -85.86 27.48 -66.98
N SER A 878 -84.97 26.61 -67.47
CA SER A 878 -84.78 26.37 -68.91
C SER A 878 -86.03 25.76 -69.56
N PHE A 879 -86.71 24.84 -68.88
CA PHE A 879 -87.98 24.28 -69.32
C PHE A 879 -89.09 25.34 -69.37
N LEU A 880 -89.23 26.16 -68.33
CA LEU A 880 -90.18 27.28 -68.31
C LEU A 880 -89.84 28.32 -69.39
N ALA A 881 -88.56 28.64 -69.59
CA ALA A 881 -88.12 29.54 -70.66
C ALA A 881 -88.44 28.98 -72.06
N GLN A 882 -88.28 27.67 -72.27
CA GLN A 882 -88.70 27.00 -73.51
C GLN A 882 -90.22 27.00 -73.69
N GLN A 883 -90.99 26.78 -72.63
CA GLN A 883 -92.46 26.86 -72.66
C GLN A 883 -92.96 28.29 -72.94
N PHE A 884 -92.34 29.30 -72.33
CA PHE A 884 -92.64 30.70 -72.62
C PHE A 884 -92.25 31.10 -74.05
N ALA A 885 -91.12 30.61 -74.57
CA ALA A 885 -90.72 30.81 -75.96
C ALA A 885 -91.63 30.07 -76.96
N ALA A 886 -92.25 28.96 -76.55
CA ALA A 886 -93.26 28.25 -77.34
C ALA A 886 -94.64 28.94 -77.30
N LEU A 887 -94.98 29.62 -76.21
CA LEU A 887 -96.18 30.45 -76.05
C LEU A 887 -96.08 31.81 -76.77
N SER A 888 -94.88 32.26 -77.14
CA SER A 888 -94.65 33.53 -77.85
C SER A 888 -94.64 33.39 -79.37
N LYS A 889 -95.30 32.38 -79.94
CA LYS A 889 -95.52 32.25 -81.40
C LYS A 889 -96.99 32.23 -81.75
#